data_AF-A0AAD5W274-F1
#
_entry.id   AF-A0AAD5W274-F1
#
_cell.length_a   1.000
_cell.length_b   1.000
_cell.length_c   1.000
_cell.angle_alpha   90.00
_cell.angle_beta   90.00
_cell.angle_gamma   90.00
#
_symmetry.space_group_name_H-M   'P 1'
#
loop_
_entity.id
_entity.type
_entity.pdbx_description
1 polymer ?
#
loop_
_entity_poly.entity_id
_entity_poly.type
_entity_poly.pdbx_seq_one_letter_code
_entity_poly.pdbx_strand_id
1 'polypeptide(L)'
;MATEVPFRISVSNEEIDFLKKKLNLTRLPDEIEDAGRDYGAPLQDIQRLTAYWKDRYDWRKHETQLNEEMPQFTRDIEVENFGTLNIHYVHKKSPIAPAIPLLFVHGWPGSFLEVRRILPLLVEESSDHPSFHVVALSLPGYGFSEAPRKRGFSIEQYAEVFHKLMLALGYDEYVTQGGDWGAVITQTIAAKYGGKHSKAWHTNMPIAEPPHYWNRPLLFLQSLIWGLTPDEKAGLGRTKRVRSEGLGYVEEQSTQPQTLGYSLADSPVGLLGWIYEKLLDWTDDYPWTDDEVLTWISIYWFSRPGPAASIRIYYEFRKSGGKFGNLLYYRDLGSEDDMLFLNLNTKAGVILQHMNALKSLSTISEKCSAREDLPLASLLGMMVHWQDPPAGEMKWCTPTQSVSYHISRPKKLLLVSVVIALLLPLLLHLSFRYPKPLTFKLIPSNEVDTNTDYPPSYGRLRSWEGSLPQHNLSLPYPEGRNGRFVRFSVQIQQLGWNNCLNEILMNSYLAYKSKRAYVFQDYVWKREYYPWPEEKRRTLPPRTPLNALIAGPTAGGPWGEGDDAPRSVTEEYYDIVCPESERRIINTRDVKPGIVSESGKTTFYTWQKLLLEASERCIEVQPALPSEDAYSQIFDLWLWGTDRILDMWEEFRDSPVSQLLETSPIVNAAVARNEYLFVPRSGPKLNPYDRMLAIHIRRGDFKEACLDLATWNATFYSWNLLPFLPDNFIRPPGGSWGKNTDEDVAFYMERCLPDFDGIVKKIADSRNAYVNARRSGERRNLDTLYILTNDDSEWLHQLKDALRGEGWSLIVTSKDLILHAEGVDTNMAVDMDIARRAAVFIGNGVGDLGPRTARPVRQLINTQWSSFTSNIVHRRLVDGKEPISIRFY
;
A
#
# COMPACT_ATOMS: atom_id res chain seq x y z
N MET A 1 -43.02 -11.39 -17.02
CA MET A 1 -41.60 -11.66 -17.38
C MET A 1 -41.25 -10.68 -18.47
N ALA A 2 -40.26 -9.80 -18.27
CA ALA A 2 -39.82 -8.89 -19.34
C ALA A 2 -39.31 -9.73 -20.52
N THR A 3 -39.91 -9.52 -21.69
CA THR A 3 -39.58 -10.20 -22.94
C THR A 3 -38.31 -9.60 -23.54
N GLU A 4 -37.47 -10.45 -24.12
CA GLU A 4 -36.37 -10.03 -24.98
C GLU A 4 -36.87 -9.07 -26.08
N VAL A 5 -36.22 -7.91 -26.23
CA VAL A 5 -36.59 -6.89 -27.23
C VAL A 5 -35.48 -6.79 -28.26
N PRO A 6 -35.74 -7.10 -29.55
CA PRO A 6 -34.77 -6.89 -30.62
C PRO A 6 -34.25 -5.45 -30.64
N PHE A 7 -32.93 -5.30 -30.77
CA PHE A 7 -32.25 -4.02 -30.83
C PHE A 7 -31.51 -3.90 -32.17
N ARG A 8 -31.55 -2.71 -32.76
CA ARG A 8 -30.73 -2.35 -33.91
C ARG A 8 -30.05 -1.02 -33.61
N ILE A 9 -28.76 -0.96 -33.84
CA ILE A 9 -27.98 0.28 -33.79
C ILE A 9 -28.56 1.21 -34.87
N SER A 10 -28.96 2.41 -34.45
CA SER A 10 -29.52 3.42 -35.34
C SER A 10 -29.12 4.80 -34.83
N VAL A 11 -27.89 5.19 -35.12
CA VAL A 11 -27.36 6.52 -34.81
C VAL A 11 -28.06 7.54 -35.70
N SER A 12 -28.43 8.70 -35.18
CA SER A 12 -29.12 9.72 -35.99
C SER A 12 -28.17 10.37 -37.01
N ASN A 13 -28.71 10.91 -38.12
CA ASN A 13 -27.87 11.69 -39.05
C ASN A 13 -27.31 12.94 -38.35
N GLU A 14 -28.08 13.50 -37.43
CA GLU A 14 -27.71 14.65 -36.60
C GLU A 14 -26.47 14.37 -35.75
N GLU A 15 -26.36 13.19 -35.13
CA GLU A 15 -25.18 12.78 -34.36
C GLU A 15 -23.95 12.55 -35.24
N ILE A 16 -24.13 11.97 -36.43
CA ILE A 16 -23.04 11.78 -37.40
C ILE A 16 -22.54 13.14 -37.92
N ASP A 17 -23.45 14.06 -38.23
CA ASP A 17 -23.11 15.42 -38.65
C ASP A 17 -22.45 16.21 -37.51
N PHE A 18 -22.89 16.00 -36.27
CA PHE A 18 -22.27 16.59 -35.09
C PHE A 18 -20.82 16.11 -34.90
N LEU A 19 -20.58 14.80 -35.04
CA LEU A 19 -19.22 14.24 -35.06
C LEU A 19 -18.36 14.91 -36.14
N LYS A 20 -18.86 15.00 -37.37
CA LYS A 20 -18.14 15.65 -38.49
C LYS A 20 -17.83 17.12 -38.21
N LYS A 21 -18.75 17.86 -37.59
CA LYS A 21 -18.50 19.26 -37.17
C LYS A 21 -17.38 19.34 -36.14
N LYS A 22 -17.38 18.46 -35.12
CA LYS A 22 -16.32 18.42 -34.11
C LYS A 22 -14.96 18.06 -34.71
N LEU A 23 -14.90 17.07 -35.61
CA LEU A 23 -13.68 16.71 -36.33
C LEU A 23 -13.12 17.90 -37.13
N ASN A 24 -13.99 18.66 -37.82
CA ASN A 24 -13.60 19.86 -38.58
C ASN A 24 -13.01 20.98 -37.73
N LEU A 25 -13.39 21.08 -36.45
CA LEU A 25 -12.94 22.12 -35.52
C LEU A 25 -11.75 21.68 -34.66
N THR A 26 -11.19 20.50 -34.92
CA THR A 26 -10.12 19.94 -34.10
C THR A 26 -8.87 20.82 -34.16
N ARG A 27 -8.33 21.12 -32.98
CA ARG A 27 -6.97 21.64 -32.83
C ARG A 27 -6.07 20.54 -32.26
N LEU A 28 -5.09 20.12 -33.06
CA LEU A 28 -4.10 19.13 -32.65
C LEU A 28 -2.94 19.79 -31.88
N PRO A 29 -2.31 19.08 -30.94
CA PRO A 29 -1.08 19.52 -30.29
C PRO A 29 0.13 19.39 -31.24
N ASP A 30 1.28 19.91 -30.81
CA ASP A 30 2.59 19.57 -31.36
C ASP A 30 3.09 18.21 -30.82
N GLU A 31 4.20 17.74 -31.38
CA GLU A 31 4.87 16.49 -31.00
C GLU A 31 6.39 16.73 -30.93
N ILE A 32 7.05 16.11 -29.95
CA ILE A 32 8.51 16.17 -29.82
C ILE A 32 9.16 15.35 -30.94
N GLU A 33 10.20 15.89 -31.56
CA GLU A 33 10.95 15.20 -32.62
C GLU A 33 11.44 13.81 -32.16
N ASP A 34 11.27 12.81 -33.02
CA ASP A 34 11.68 11.42 -32.79
C ASP A 34 11.07 10.72 -31.56
N ALA A 35 9.97 11.24 -31.00
CA ALA A 35 9.27 10.66 -29.86
C ALA A 35 8.61 9.29 -30.13
N GLY A 36 8.27 8.99 -31.38
CA GLY A 36 7.61 7.74 -31.76
C GLY A 36 6.36 7.46 -30.92
N ARG A 37 6.33 6.31 -30.24
CA ARG A 37 5.23 5.91 -29.34
C ARG A 37 5.55 6.15 -27.86
N ASP A 38 6.74 6.68 -27.54
CA ASP A 38 7.21 6.77 -26.15
C ASP A 38 6.38 7.77 -25.32
N TYR A 39 5.68 8.70 -25.99
CA TYR A 39 4.79 9.68 -25.39
C TYR A 39 3.29 9.43 -25.65
N GLY A 40 2.93 8.24 -26.14
CA GLY A 40 1.55 7.84 -26.43
C GLY A 40 1.25 7.73 -27.92
N ALA A 41 0.00 8.01 -28.31
CA ALA A 41 -0.44 7.91 -29.70
C ALA A 41 0.30 8.91 -30.62
N PRO A 42 1.01 8.45 -31.67
CA PRO A 42 1.77 9.34 -32.54
C PRO A 42 0.89 10.38 -33.26
N LEU A 43 1.33 11.64 -33.30
CA LEU A 43 0.58 12.73 -33.93
C LEU A 43 0.27 12.44 -35.40
N GLN A 44 1.21 11.84 -36.13
CA GLN A 44 1.01 11.46 -37.53
C GLN A 44 -0.16 10.49 -37.70
N ASP A 45 -0.31 9.52 -36.80
CA ASP A 45 -1.41 8.56 -36.84
C ASP A 45 -2.73 9.24 -36.51
N ILE A 46 -2.76 10.09 -35.48
CA ILE A 46 -3.97 10.83 -35.11
C ILE A 46 -4.41 11.79 -36.22
N GLN A 47 -3.47 12.43 -36.92
CA GLN A 47 -3.75 13.25 -38.11
C GLN A 47 -4.38 12.41 -39.22
N ARG A 48 -3.76 11.28 -39.56
CA ARG A 48 -4.24 10.36 -40.61
C ARG A 48 -5.65 9.83 -40.29
N LEU A 49 -5.85 9.34 -39.07
CA LEU A 49 -7.13 8.80 -38.61
C LEU A 49 -8.20 9.89 -38.53
N THR A 50 -7.87 11.09 -38.04
CA THR A 50 -8.82 12.21 -38.00
C THR A 50 -9.25 12.64 -39.41
N ALA A 51 -8.31 12.73 -40.34
CA ALA A 51 -8.62 13.04 -41.74
C ALA A 51 -9.48 11.95 -42.39
N TYR A 52 -9.13 10.67 -42.19
CA TYR A 52 -9.93 9.56 -42.69
C TYR A 52 -11.33 9.56 -42.07
N TRP A 53 -11.45 9.79 -40.76
CA TRP A 53 -12.73 9.81 -40.05
C TRP A 53 -13.66 10.90 -40.55
N LYS A 54 -13.09 12.07 -40.87
CA LYS A 54 -13.81 13.21 -41.39
C LYS A 54 -14.30 12.99 -42.83
N ASP A 55 -13.42 12.49 -43.70
CA ASP A 55 -13.61 12.59 -45.15
C ASP A 55 -13.99 11.27 -45.83
N ARG A 56 -13.70 10.11 -45.21
CA ARG A 56 -13.79 8.80 -45.87
C ARG A 56 -14.50 7.71 -45.07
N TYR A 57 -14.43 7.74 -43.74
CA TYR A 57 -15.08 6.76 -42.88
C TYR A 57 -16.61 6.84 -43.00
N ASP A 58 -17.25 5.69 -43.25
CA ASP A 58 -18.69 5.59 -43.37
C ASP A 58 -19.30 4.76 -42.22
N TRP A 59 -19.80 5.46 -41.21
CA TRP A 59 -20.50 4.83 -40.09
C TRP A 59 -21.71 4.01 -40.55
N ARG A 60 -22.46 4.43 -41.58
CA ARG A 60 -23.69 3.73 -42.00
C ARG A 60 -23.40 2.35 -42.55
N LYS A 61 -22.29 2.21 -43.28
CA LYS A 61 -21.80 0.91 -43.75
C LYS A 61 -21.51 -0.02 -42.57
N HIS A 62 -20.74 0.45 -41.59
CA HIS A 62 -20.37 -0.36 -40.42
C HIS A 62 -21.57 -0.66 -39.52
N GLU A 63 -22.45 0.31 -39.28
CA GLU A 63 -23.70 0.14 -38.55
C GLU A 63 -24.60 -0.94 -39.18
N THR A 64 -24.75 -0.92 -40.50
CA THR A 64 -25.51 -1.93 -41.24
C THR A 64 -24.89 -3.31 -41.03
N GLN A 65 -23.58 -3.41 -41.22
CA GLN A 65 -22.84 -4.65 -41.05
C GLN A 65 -22.96 -5.22 -39.64
N LEU A 66 -22.80 -4.40 -38.59
CA LEU A 66 -22.94 -4.84 -37.20
C LEU A 66 -24.35 -5.35 -36.90
N ASN A 67 -25.38 -4.69 -37.42
CA ASN A 67 -26.78 -5.09 -37.26
C ASN A 67 -27.15 -6.37 -38.03
N GLU A 68 -26.43 -6.71 -39.09
CA GLU A 68 -26.64 -7.93 -39.88
C GLU A 68 -25.89 -9.13 -39.28
N GLU A 69 -24.64 -8.92 -38.86
CA GLU A 69 -23.79 -10.01 -38.36
C GLU A 69 -24.13 -10.41 -36.93
N MET A 70 -24.52 -9.45 -36.09
CA MET A 70 -24.77 -9.66 -34.66
C MET A 70 -26.24 -9.44 -34.29
N PRO A 71 -26.98 -10.50 -33.92
CA PRO A 71 -28.32 -10.37 -33.37
C PRO A 71 -28.26 -9.69 -32.00
N GLN A 72 -28.77 -8.47 -31.93
CA GLN A 72 -28.70 -7.62 -30.76
C GLN A 72 -30.08 -7.47 -30.12
N PHE A 73 -30.08 -7.35 -28.80
CA PHE A 73 -31.28 -7.26 -27.99
C PHE A 73 -31.06 -6.31 -26.81
N THR A 74 -32.16 -5.86 -26.22
CA THR A 74 -32.15 -5.19 -24.92
C THR A 74 -33.08 -5.91 -23.95
N ARG A 75 -32.74 -5.81 -22.66
CA ARG A 75 -33.58 -6.32 -21.58
C ARG A 75 -33.42 -5.52 -20.31
N ASP A 76 -34.55 -5.31 -19.65
CA ASP A 76 -34.60 -4.69 -18.33
C ASP A 76 -34.19 -5.71 -17.26
N ILE A 77 -33.15 -5.36 -16.50
CA ILE A 77 -32.61 -6.15 -15.40
C ILE A 77 -32.73 -5.34 -14.12
N GLU A 78 -33.47 -5.87 -13.15
CA GLU A 78 -33.54 -5.28 -11.81
C GLU A 78 -32.28 -5.62 -11.02
N VAL A 79 -31.59 -4.60 -10.53
CA VAL A 79 -30.35 -4.71 -9.76
C VAL A 79 -30.60 -4.21 -8.34
N GLU A 80 -30.16 -5.00 -7.37
CA GLU A 80 -30.36 -4.69 -5.96
C GLU A 80 -29.78 -3.29 -5.62
N ASN A 81 -30.58 -2.43 -5.00
CA ASN A 81 -30.25 -1.04 -4.63
C ASN A 81 -30.03 -0.03 -5.79
N PHE A 82 -29.96 -0.49 -7.04
CA PHE A 82 -29.74 0.35 -8.22
C PHE A 82 -30.97 0.46 -9.13
N GLY A 83 -32.02 -0.33 -8.86
CA GLY A 83 -33.24 -0.33 -9.65
C GLY A 83 -33.05 -1.07 -10.97
N THR A 84 -33.93 -0.80 -11.94
CA THR A 84 -33.88 -1.45 -13.25
C THR A 84 -32.92 -0.75 -14.18
N LEU A 85 -32.03 -1.51 -14.82
CA LEU A 85 -31.18 -1.06 -15.91
C LEU A 85 -31.59 -1.75 -17.22
N ASN A 86 -31.70 -0.99 -18.30
CA ASN A 86 -31.88 -1.55 -19.63
C ASN A 86 -30.52 -1.94 -20.23
N ILE A 87 -30.31 -3.24 -20.43
CA ILE A 87 -29.02 -3.83 -20.78
C ILE A 87 -29.04 -4.30 -22.23
N HIS A 88 -28.07 -3.85 -23.02
CA HIS A 88 -27.83 -4.28 -24.40
C HIS A 88 -26.94 -5.51 -24.44
N TYR A 89 -27.28 -6.47 -25.32
CA TYR A 89 -26.47 -7.66 -25.53
C TYR A 89 -26.63 -8.26 -26.93
N VAL A 90 -25.58 -8.92 -27.40
CA VAL A 90 -25.62 -9.82 -28.56
C VAL A 90 -26.01 -11.21 -28.06
N HIS A 91 -26.96 -11.86 -28.75
CA HIS A 91 -27.32 -13.25 -28.48
C HIS A 91 -27.38 -14.06 -29.78
N LYS A 92 -26.36 -14.86 -30.03
CA LYS A 92 -26.30 -15.77 -31.18
C LYS A 92 -26.47 -17.21 -30.70
N LYS A 93 -27.61 -17.80 -31.01
CA LYS A 93 -27.86 -19.22 -30.73
C LYS A 93 -27.19 -20.08 -31.81
N SER A 94 -26.36 -21.03 -31.41
CA SER A 94 -25.95 -22.14 -32.28
C SER A 94 -27.17 -22.94 -32.78
N PRO A 95 -27.16 -23.40 -34.05
CA PRO A 95 -28.16 -24.32 -34.57
C PRO A 95 -27.96 -25.78 -34.09
N ILE A 96 -26.86 -26.08 -33.39
CA ILE A 96 -26.48 -27.43 -32.97
C ILE A 96 -26.97 -27.72 -31.54
N ALA A 97 -27.53 -28.90 -31.31
CA ALA A 97 -27.92 -29.38 -29.98
C ALA A 97 -27.02 -30.56 -29.54
N PRO A 98 -26.43 -30.56 -28.33
CA PRO A 98 -26.57 -29.59 -27.24
C PRO A 98 -25.45 -28.53 -27.21
N ALA A 99 -25.70 -27.31 -27.74
CA ALA A 99 -24.76 -26.20 -27.60
C ALA A 99 -24.73 -25.64 -26.17
N ILE A 100 -23.52 -25.28 -25.71
CA ILE A 100 -23.27 -24.82 -24.34
C ILE A 100 -23.55 -23.31 -24.26
N PRO A 101 -24.36 -22.81 -23.30
CA PRO A 101 -24.52 -21.37 -23.10
C PRO A 101 -23.21 -20.74 -22.61
N LEU A 102 -22.67 -19.78 -23.38
CA LEU A 102 -21.44 -19.05 -23.08
C LEU A 102 -21.76 -17.57 -22.87
N LEU A 103 -21.44 -17.07 -21.69
CA LEU A 103 -21.45 -15.65 -21.36
C LEU A 103 -20.07 -15.05 -21.62
N PHE A 104 -19.95 -14.21 -22.65
CA PHE A 104 -18.75 -13.46 -23.01
C PHE A 104 -18.78 -12.07 -22.36
N VAL A 105 -17.71 -11.70 -21.67
CA VAL A 105 -17.60 -10.42 -20.95
C VAL A 105 -16.35 -9.67 -21.41
N HIS A 106 -16.56 -8.53 -22.08
CA HIS A 106 -15.51 -7.62 -22.52
C HIS A 106 -14.99 -6.74 -21.37
N GLY A 107 -14.00 -5.89 -21.66
CA GLY A 107 -13.49 -4.88 -20.72
C GLY A 107 -13.37 -3.48 -21.32
N TRP A 108 -12.34 -2.73 -20.92
CA TRP A 108 -12.00 -1.38 -21.38
C TRP A 108 -10.60 -1.37 -22.02
N PRO A 109 -10.36 -0.65 -23.13
CA PRO A 109 -11.32 0.16 -23.89
C PRO A 109 -12.14 -0.68 -24.88
N GLY A 110 -12.61 -1.84 -24.44
CA GLY A 110 -13.40 -2.81 -25.18
C GLY A 110 -14.90 -2.58 -25.28
N SER A 111 -15.57 -3.41 -26.07
CA SER A 111 -17.03 -3.47 -26.13
C SER A 111 -17.53 -4.84 -26.57
N PHE A 112 -18.85 -5.02 -26.65
CA PHE A 112 -19.46 -6.21 -27.24
C PHE A 112 -18.93 -6.54 -28.65
N LEU A 113 -18.35 -5.57 -29.36
CA LEU A 113 -17.73 -5.75 -30.67
C LEU A 113 -16.62 -6.81 -30.68
N GLU A 114 -15.92 -7.02 -29.55
CA GLU A 114 -14.81 -7.98 -29.45
C GLU A 114 -15.19 -9.41 -29.83
N VAL A 115 -16.42 -9.82 -29.54
CA VAL A 115 -16.88 -11.19 -29.83
C VAL A 115 -17.11 -11.41 -31.33
N ARG A 116 -17.29 -10.35 -32.11
CA ARG A 116 -17.82 -10.38 -33.48
C ARG A 116 -17.10 -11.39 -34.38
N ARG A 117 -15.76 -11.41 -34.35
CA ARG A 117 -14.94 -12.27 -35.22
C ARG A 117 -14.93 -13.73 -34.80
N ILE A 118 -15.05 -14.00 -33.51
CA ILE A 118 -15.08 -15.38 -32.98
C ILE A 118 -16.49 -15.95 -32.94
N LEU A 119 -17.52 -15.10 -33.08
CA LEU A 119 -18.92 -15.50 -32.98
C LEU A 119 -19.30 -16.64 -33.95
N PRO A 120 -18.94 -16.62 -35.26
CA PRO A 120 -19.25 -17.73 -36.16
C PRO A 120 -18.59 -19.04 -35.73
N LEU A 121 -17.31 -18.97 -35.36
CA LEU A 121 -16.51 -20.14 -34.95
C LEU A 121 -17.05 -20.81 -33.68
N LEU A 122 -17.63 -20.02 -32.77
CA LEU A 122 -18.19 -20.53 -31.52
C LEU A 122 -19.56 -21.16 -31.70
N VAL A 123 -20.34 -20.75 -32.70
CA VAL A 123 -21.72 -21.24 -32.88
C VAL A 123 -21.83 -22.37 -33.90
N GLU A 124 -20.86 -22.51 -34.79
CA GLU A 124 -20.81 -23.55 -35.82
C GLU A 124 -20.51 -24.95 -35.23
N GLU A 125 -20.85 -25.99 -35.99
CA GLU A 125 -20.52 -27.37 -35.65
C GLU A 125 -19.03 -27.64 -35.88
N SER A 126 -18.39 -28.37 -34.98
CA SER A 126 -16.99 -28.76 -35.10
C SER A 126 -16.78 -30.15 -34.52
N SER A 127 -15.92 -30.95 -35.16
CA SER A 127 -15.48 -32.23 -34.62
C SER A 127 -14.52 -32.10 -33.44
N ASP A 128 -13.88 -30.93 -33.31
CA ASP A 128 -12.71 -30.75 -32.45
C ASP A 128 -13.06 -30.03 -31.13
N HIS A 129 -14.17 -29.30 -31.10
CA HIS A 129 -14.61 -28.52 -29.95
C HIS A 129 -16.15 -28.40 -29.89
N PRO A 130 -16.74 -28.13 -28.71
CA PRO A 130 -18.17 -27.92 -28.59
C PRO A 130 -18.63 -26.62 -29.28
N SER A 131 -19.92 -26.58 -29.65
CA SER A 131 -20.63 -25.37 -30.10
C SER A 131 -21.28 -24.65 -28.91
N PHE A 132 -21.48 -23.35 -29.04
CA PHE A 132 -21.98 -22.48 -27.97
C PHE A 132 -23.20 -21.67 -28.38
N HIS A 133 -24.11 -21.41 -27.44
CA HIS A 133 -25.01 -20.26 -27.53
C HIS A 133 -24.29 -19.07 -26.90
N VAL A 134 -23.93 -18.07 -27.70
CA VAL A 134 -23.08 -16.96 -27.22
C VAL A 134 -23.95 -15.77 -26.82
N VAL A 135 -23.78 -15.31 -25.58
CA VAL A 135 -24.36 -14.08 -25.04
C VAL A 135 -23.21 -13.14 -24.71
N ALA A 136 -23.12 -11.99 -25.40
CA ALA A 136 -22.10 -10.98 -25.17
C ALA A 136 -22.77 -9.63 -24.88
N LEU A 137 -22.84 -9.23 -23.61
CA LEU A 137 -23.45 -7.95 -23.27
C LEU A 137 -22.47 -6.78 -23.30
N SER A 138 -23.03 -5.60 -23.55
CA SER A 138 -22.35 -4.35 -23.20
C SER A 138 -22.43 -4.15 -21.69
N LEU A 139 -21.28 -3.99 -21.05
CA LEU A 139 -21.20 -3.62 -19.63
C LEU A 139 -22.14 -2.43 -19.32
N PRO A 140 -22.83 -2.38 -18.17
CA PRO A 140 -23.49 -1.17 -17.69
C PRO A 140 -22.58 0.06 -17.83
N GLY A 141 -23.05 1.10 -18.53
CA GLY A 141 -22.23 2.28 -18.86
C GLY A 141 -21.37 2.18 -20.12
N TYR A 142 -21.46 1.09 -20.88
CA TYR A 142 -20.74 0.87 -22.14
C TYR A 142 -21.72 0.61 -23.29
N GLY A 143 -21.30 0.97 -24.51
CA GLY A 143 -22.06 0.71 -25.73
C GLY A 143 -23.51 1.19 -25.60
N PHE A 144 -24.46 0.30 -25.82
CA PHE A 144 -25.88 0.64 -25.80
C PHE A 144 -26.62 0.27 -24.50
N SER A 145 -25.90 -0.20 -23.48
CA SER A 145 -26.44 -0.44 -22.14
C SER A 145 -26.62 0.87 -21.38
N GLU A 146 -27.66 0.95 -20.54
CA GLU A 146 -27.82 2.07 -19.62
C GLU A 146 -26.69 2.11 -18.57
N ALA A 147 -26.34 3.31 -18.13
CA ALA A 147 -25.38 3.53 -17.05
C ALA A 147 -26.07 3.64 -15.69
N PRO A 148 -25.48 3.11 -14.62
CA PRO A 148 -25.94 3.40 -13.27
C PRO A 148 -25.85 4.90 -12.97
N ARG A 149 -26.90 5.45 -12.34
CA ARG A 149 -26.98 6.88 -11.98
C ARG A 149 -26.57 7.17 -10.53
N LYS A 150 -26.31 6.11 -9.74
CA LYS A 150 -25.92 6.19 -8.34
C LYS A 150 -24.49 5.67 -8.17
N ARG A 151 -23.79 6.19 -7.17
CA ARG A 151 -22.46 5.73 -6.75
C ARG A 151 -22.54 4.31 -6.18
N GLY A 152 -21.41 3.62 -6.15
CA GLY A 152 -21.26 2.29 -5.56
C GLY A 152 -21.53 1.13 -6.51
N PHE A 153 -21.75 1.37 -7.81
CA PHE A 153 -21.96 0.30 -8.78
C PHE A 153 -20.61 -0.31 -9.18
N SER A 154 -20.18 -1.34 -8.43
CA SER A 154 -18.90 -2.02 -8.58
C SER A 154 -19.07 -3.46 -9.08
N ILE A 155 -17.98 -4.23 -9.12
CA ILE A 155 -17.87 -5.56 -9.76
C ILE A 155 -18.98 -6.53 -9.34
N GLU A 156 -19.43 -6.46 -8.09
CA GLU A 156 -20.52 -7.32 -7.62
C GLU A 156 -21.84 -7.06 -8.33
N GLN A 157 -22.19 -5.78 -8.59
CA GLN A 157 -23.40 -5.41 -9.32
C GLN A 157 -23.27 -5.76 -10.80
N TYR A 158 -22.07 -5.65 -11.39
CA TYR A 158 -21.82 -6.18 -12.74
C TYR A 158 -22.08 -7.69 -12.76
N ALA A 159 -21.50 -8.47 -11.85
CA ALA A 159 -21.72 -9.92 -11.78
C ALA A 159 -23.21 -10.29 -11.61
N GLU A 160 -23.96 -9.52 -10.80
CA GLU A 160 -25.40 -9.68 -10.62
C GLU A 160 -26.19 -9.44 -11.92
N VAL A 161 -25.93 -8.34 -12.63
CA VAL A 161 -26.57 -8.03 -13.92
C VAL A 161 -26.38 -9.17 -14.91
N PHE A 162 -25.14 -9.62 -15.02
CA PHE A 162 -24.72 -10.66 -15.96
C PHE A 162 -25.38 -12.00 -15.65
N HIS A 163 -25.40 -12.39 -14.37
CA HIS A 163 -26.06 -13.61 -13.93
C HIS A 163 -27.58 -13.55 -14.15
N LYS A 164 -28.22 -12.44 -13.75
CA LYS A 164 -29.67 -12.25 -13.94
C LYS A 164 -30.06 -12.26 -15.42
N LEU A 165 -29.23 -11.71 -16.31
CA LEU A 165 -29.46 -11.79 -17.75
C LEU A 165 -29.50 -13.24 -18.23
N MET A 166 -28.50 -14.07 -17.84
CA MET A 166 -28.46 -15.48 -18.25
C MET A 166 -29.68 -16.27 -17.76
N LEU A 167 -30.07 -16.09 -16.50
CA LEU A 167 -31.28 -16.71 -15.96
C LEU A 167 -32.53 -16.27 -16.71
N ALA A 168 -32.63 -14.98 -17.03
CA ALA A 168 -33.77 -14.42 -17.74
C ALA A 168 -33.88 -14.95 -19.18
N LEU A 169 -32.76 -15.31 -19.81
CA LEU A 169 -32.69 -15.99 -21.11
C LEU A 169 -33.00 -17.49 -21.03
N GLY A 170 -33.22 -18.04 -19.84
CA GLY A 170 -33.52 -19.46 -19.61
C GLY A 170 -32.28 -20.34 -19.46
N TYR A 171 -31.08 -19.75 -19.36
CA TYR A 171 -29.84 -20.48 -19.12
C TYR A 171 -29.59 -20.59 -17.62
N ASP A 172 -30.14 -21.65 -17.02
CA ASP A 172 -29.89 -21.97 -15.60
C ASP A 172 -28.45 -22.43 -15.36
N GLU A 173 -27.84 -23.07 -16.36
CA GLU A 173 -26.44 -23.50 -16.35
C GLU A 173 -25.71 -22.90 -17.56
N TYR A 174 -24.55 -22.28 -17.33
CA TYR A 174 -23.76 -21.63 -18.37
C TYR A 174 -22.28 -21.63 -18.02
N VAL A 175 -21.43 -21.31 -19.00
CA VAL A 175 -20.01 -21.07 -18.81
C VAL A 175 -19.69 -19.60 -19.08
N THR A 176 -18.62 -19.09 -18.48
CA THR A 176 -18.22 -17.69 -18.64
C THR A 176 -16.85 -17.57 -19.27
N GLN A 177 -16.68 -16.59 -20.15
CA GLN A 177 -15.38 -16.15 -20.63
C GLN A 177 -15.22 -14.64 -20.45
N GLY A 178 -14.04 -14.20 -20.00
CA GLY A 178 -13.72 -12.77 -19.97
C GLY A 178 -12.24 -12.44 -19.80
N GLY A 179 -11.85 -11.32 -20.41
CA GLY A 179 -10.55 -10.64 -20.26
C GLY A 179 -10.75 -9.23 -19.69
N ASP A 180 -9.67 -8.54 -19.29
CA ASP A 180 -9.73 -7.20 -18.68
C ASP A 180 -10.76 -7.13 -17.52
N TRP A 181 -11.68 -6.16 -17.47
CA TRP A 181 -12.76 -6.12 -16.47
C TRP A 181 -13.61 -7.39 -16.47
N GLY A 182 -13.80 -7.98 -17.66
CA GLY A 182 -14.47 -9.26 -17.80
C GLY A 182 -13.78 -10.41 -17.07
N ALA A 183 -12.45 -10.40 -16.92
CA ALA A 183 -11.76 -11.41 -16.11
C ALA A 183 -12.20 -11.34 -14.64
N VAL A 184 -12.33 -10.13 -14.09
CA VAL A 184 -12.74 -9.88 -12.70
C VAL A 184 -14.21 -10.19 -12.48
N ILE A 185 -15.06 -9.76 -13.41
CA ILE A 185 -16.50 -9.96 -13.35
C ILE A 185 -16.82 -11.45 -13.46
N THR A 186 -16.21 -12.16 -14.41
CA THR A 186 -16.42 -13.60 -14.58
C THR A 186 -15.83 -14.42 -13.42
N GLN A 187 -14.70 -14.00 -12.83
CA GLN A 187 -14.21 -14.57 -11.59
C GLN A 187 -15.21 -14.40 -10.43
N THR A 188 -15.82 -13.21 -10.32
CA THR A 188 -16.84 -12.92 -9.30
C THR A 188 -18.11 -13.75 -9.53
N ILE A 189 -18.53 -13.92 -10.78
CA ILE A 189 -19.64 -14.82 -11.15
C ILE A 189 -19.32 -16.27 -10.76
N ALA A 190 -18.10 -16.73 -11.06
CA ALA A 190 -17.66 -18.08 -10.70
C ALA A 190 -17.63 -18.28 -9.17
N ALA A 191 -17.18 -17.28 -8.42
CA ALA A 191 -17.14 -17.34 -6.97
C ALA A 191 -18.54 -17.33 -6.33
N LYS A 192 -19.47 -16.49 -6.83
CA LYS A 192 -20.82 -16.34 -6.25
C LYS A 192 -21.83 -17.37 -6.74
N TYR A 193 -21.77 -17.71 -8.02
CA TYR A 193 -22.78 -18.53 -8.71
C TYR A 193 -22.21 -19.86 -9.25
N GLY A 194 -20.94 -20.15 -8.94
CA GLY A 194 -20.25 -21.37 -9.35
C GLY A 194 -20.87 -22.66 -8.82
N GLY A 195 -20.66 -23.75 -9.56
CA GLY A 195 -21.17 -25.08 -9.22
C GLY A 195 -22.65 -25.26 -9.52
N LYS A 196 -23.49 -24.29 -9.15
CA LYS A 196 -24.93 -24.31 -9.46
C LYS A 196 -25.20 -23.77 -10.87
N HIS A 197 -24.86 -22.51 -11.15
CA HIS A 197 -25.21 -21.85 -12.42
C HIS A 197 -23.99 -21.70 -13.34
N SER A 198 -22.89 -21.12 -12.85
CA SER A 198 -21.65 -20.99 -13.62
C SER A 198 -20.84 -22.29 -13.52
N LYS A 199 -20.82 -23.10 -14.58
CA LYS A 199 -20.20 -24.43 -14.59
C LYS A 199 -18.70 -24.41 -14.90
N ALA A 200 -18.25 -23.42 -15.65
CA ALA A 200 -16.84 -23.23 -15.95
C ALA A 200 -16.52 -21.74 -16.11
N TRP A 201 -15.29 -21.38 -15.74
CA TRP A 201 -14.73 -20.05 -15.90
C TRP A 201 -13.47 -20.14 -16.76
N HIS A 202 -13.47 -19.42 -17.87
CA HIS A 202 -12.33 -19.27 -18.76
C HIS A 202 -11.90 -17.81 -18.79
N THR A 203 -10.60 -17.53 -18.71
CA THR A 203 -10.07 -16.18 -18.83
C THR A 203 -8.82 -16.16 -19.69
N ASN A 204 -8.70 -15.15 -20.55
CA ASN A 204 -7.48 -14.86 -21.31
C ASN A 204 -6.61 -13.78 -20.64
N MET A 205 -6.97 -13.36 -19.42
CA MET A 205 -6.16 -12.46 -18.58
C MET A 205 -6.09 -13.04 -17.17
N PRO A 206 -5.42 -14.20 -17.00
CA PRO A 206 -5.26 -14.81 -15.68
C PRO A 206 -4.43 -13.88 -14.81
N ILE A 207 -5.04 -13.44 -13.72
CA ILE A 207 -4.36 -12.70 -12.66
C ILE A 207 -3.60 -13.72 -11.81
N ALA A 208 -2.28 -13.75 -11.95
CA ALA A 208 -1.43 -14.70 -11.25
C ALA A 208 -0.33 -13.99 -10.45
N GLU A 209 -0.11 -14.50 -9.25
CA GLU A 209 0.94 -14.08 -8.34
C GLU A 209 2.14 -15.05 -8.43
N PRO A 210 3.40 -14.58 -8.57
CA PRO A 210 4.57 -15.36 -8.24
C PRO A 210 4.39 -16.21 -6.97
N PRO A 211 4.77 -17.50 -7.00
CA PRO A 211 4.54 -18.39 -5.88
C PRO A 211 5.30 -17.91 -4.64
N HIS A 212 4.59 -17.53 -3.59
CA HIS A 212 5.20 -17.08 -2.34
C HIS A 212 5.53 -18.27 -1.42
N TYR A 213 6.69 -18.25 -0.78
CA TYR A 213 7.16 -19.37 0.06
C TYR A 213 6.24 -19.68 1.26
N TRP A 214 5.59 -18.67 1.87
CA TRP A 214 4.60 -18.89 2.94
C TRP A 214 3.28 -19.54 2.48
N ASN A 215 2.79 -19.19 1.28
CA ASN A 215 1.44 -19.59 0.85
C ASN A 215 1.45 -20.78 -0.12
N ARG A 216 2.53 -20.93 -0.89
CA ARG A 216 2.71 -21.97 -1.90
C ARG A 216 4.16 -22.48 -1.92
N PRO A 217 4.69 -23.02 -0.79
CA PRO A 217 6.10 -23.40 -0.65
C PRO A 217 6.56 -24.43 -1.69
N LEU A 218 5.70 -25.38 -2.05
CA LEU A 218 6.02 -26.39 -3.07
C LEU A 218 6.22 -25.77 -4.45
N LEU A 219 5.32 -24.87 -4.86
CA LEU A 219 5.42 -24.14 -6.14
C LEU A 219 6.63 -23.20 -6.14
N PHE A 220 6.92 -22.56 -5.02
CA PHE A 220 8.12 -21.72 -4.86
C PHE A 220 9.40 -22.56 -5.05
N LEU A 221 9.52 -23.71 -4.36
CA LEU A 221 10.66 -24.61 -4.53
C LEU A 221 10.76 -25.17 -5.95
N GLN A 222 9.64 -25.54 -6.57
CA GLN A 222 9.57 -25.98 -7.97
C GLN A 222 10.09 -24.88 -8.91
N SER A 223 9.69 -23.63 -8.69
CA SER A 223 10.11 -22.49 -9.48
C SER A 223 11.61 -22.16 -9.33
N LEU A 224 12.23 -22.51 -8.19
CA LEU A 224 13.68 -22.40 -7.98
C LEU A 224 14.47 -23.54 -8.65
N ILE A 225 13.92 -24.76 -8.68
CA ILE A 225 14.59 -25.94 -9.22
C ILE A 225 14.60 -25.92 -10.75
N TRP A 226 13.46 -25.56 -11.37
CA TRP A 226 13.31 -25.60 -12.82
C TRP A 226 13.48 -24.23 -13.49
N GLY A 227 13.43 -23.15 -12.70
CA GLY A 227 13.52 -21.78 -13.17
C GLY A 227 12.36 -21.35 -14.06
N LEU A 228 12.39 -20.09 -14.49
CA LEU A 228 11.47 -19.57 -15.51
C LEU A 228 11.99 -19.83 -16.92
N THR A 229 11.08 -20.23 -17.79
CA THR A 229 11.30 -20.28 -19.24
C THR A 229 11.60 -18.89 -19.81
N PRO A 230 12.24 -18.80 -21.00
CA PRO A 230 12.45 -17.52 -21.67
C PRO A 230 11.16 -16.71 -21.87
N ASP A 231 10.06 -17.38 -22.22
CA ASP A 231 8.76 -16.73 -22.46
C ASP A 231 8.15 -16.17 -21.18
N GLU A 232 8.27 -16.88 -20.05
CA GLU A 232 7.83 -16.39 -18.74
C GLU A 232 8.65 -15.18 -18.29
N LYS A 233 9.97 -15.18 -18.52
CA LYS A 233 10.83 -14.02 -18.24
C LYS A 233 10.45 -12.82 -19.11
N ALA A 234 10.19 -13.03 -20.39
CA ALA A 234 9.73 -11.98 -21.29
C ALA A 234 8.36 -11.44 -20.86
N GLY A 235 7.45 -12.32 -20.43
CA GLY A 235 6.14 -11.95 -19.88
C GLY A 235 6.25 -11.09 -18.61
N LEU A 236 7.14 -11.44 -17.69
CA LEU A 236 7.42 -10.62 -16.51
C LEU A 236 8.03 -9.26 -16.90
N GLY A 237 8.91 -9.23 -17.90
CA GLY A 237 9.47 -7.99 -18.45
C GLY A 237 8.39 -7.07 -19.00
N ARG A 238 7.45 -7.60 -19.81
CA ARG A 238 6.28 -6.84 -20.30
C ARG A 238 5.42 -6.34 -19.15
N THR A 239 5.15 -7.19 -18.17
CA THR A 239 4.37 -6.82 -16.97
C THR A 239 5.04 -5.69 -16.19
N LYS A 240 6.37 -5.72 -16.03
CA LYS A 240 7.14 -4.65 -15.38
C LYS A 240 7.01 -3.33 -16.14
N ARG A 241 7.14 -3.36 -17.48
CA ARG A 241 7.01 -2.17 -18.33
C ARG A 241 5.62 -1.54 -18.24
N VAL A 242 4.56 -2.36 -18.34
CA VAL A 242 3.19 -1.87 -18.17
C VAL A 242 3.01 -1.17 -16.82
N ARG A 243 3.64 -1.67 -15.75
CA ARG A 243 3.57 -1.03 -14.43
C ARG A 243 4.35 0.28 -14.31
N SER A 244 5.54 0.36 -14.91
CA SER A 244 6.36 1.58 -14.82
C SER A 244 5.80 2.71 -15.68
N GLU A 245 5.29 2.38 -16.87
CA GLU A 245 5.01 3.37 -17.91
C GLU A 245 3.53 3.38 -18.35
N GLY A 246 2.80 2.26 -18.24
CA GLY A 246 1.49 2.09 -18.89
C GLY A 246 0.25 2.36 -18.04
N LEU A 247 0.37 2.68 -16.74
CA LEU A 247 -0.77 2.79 -15.81
C LEU A 247 -1.34 4.20 -15.61
N GLY A 248 -0.83 5.22 -16.32
CA GLY A 248 -1.33 6.60 -16.19
C GLY A 248 -2.84 6.73 -16.42
N TYR A 249 -3.38 5.98 -17.39
CA TYR A 249 -4.82 5.97 -17.68
C TYR A 249 -5.65 5.38 -16.52
N VAL A 250 -5.13 4.35 -15.82
CA VAL A 250 -5.80 3.74 -14.65
C VAL A 250 -5.90 4.76 -13.53
N GLU A 251 -4.80 5.48 -13.23
CA GLU A 251 -4.79 6.44 -12.14
C GLU A 251 -5.79 7.57 -12.36
N GLU A 252 -5.84 8.14 -13.57
CA GLU A 252 -6.79 9.21 -13.87
C GLU A 252 -8.25 8.71 -13.78
N GLN A 253 -8.57 7.58 -14.42
CA GLN A 253 -9.93 7.01 -14.41
C GLN A 253 -10.36 6.54 -13.00
N SER A 254 -9.42 6.12 -12.15
CA SER A 254 -9.71 5.63 -10.80
C SER A 254 -9.85 6.73 -9.76
N THR A 255 -9.45 7.96 -10.08
CA THR A 255 -9.45 9.07 -9.13
C THR A 255 -10.41 10.18 -9.54
N GLN A 256 -10.36 10.61 -10.80
CA GLN A 256 -11.11 11.77 -11.30
C GLN A 256 -11.85 11.46 -12.63
N PRO A 257 -12.62 10.36 -12.73
CA PRO A 257 -13.26 9.97 -13.99
C PRO A 257 -14.22 11.02 -14.53
N GLN A 258 -14.85 11.83 -13.67
CA GLN A 258 -15.74 12.89 -14.14
C GLN A 258 -14.96 14.03 -14.81
N THR A 259 -13.76 14.36 -14.32
CA THR A 259 -12.88 15.39 -14.88
C THR A 259 -12.39 14.98 -16.27
N LEU A 260 -11.81 13.79 -16.39
CA LEU A 260 -11.41 13.21 -17.67
C LEU A 260 -12.62 13.06 -18.62
N GLY A 261 -13.78 12.69 -18.07
CA GLY A 261 -15.00 12.51 -18.86
C GLY A 261 -15.43 13.74 -19.66
N TYR A 262 -15.13 14.96 -19.20
CA TYR A 262 -15.47 16.18 -19.95
C TYR A 262 -14.69 16.26 -21.27
N SER A 263 -13.39 15.99 -21.26
CA SER A 263 -12.57 16.06 -22.48
C SER A 263 -12.89 14.92 -23.45
N LEU A 264 -13.10 13.70 -22.92
CA LEU A 264 -13.46 12.53 -23.72
C LEU A 264 -14.87 12.65 -24.35
N ALA A 265 -15.80 13.32 -23.68
CA ALA A 265 -17.14 13.58 -24.22
C ALA A 265 -17.18 14.76 -25.20
N ASP A 266 -16.32 15.77 -25.02
CA ASP A 266 -16.33 16.96 -25.87
C ASP A 266 -15.57 16.78 -27.19
N SER A 267 -14.44 16.07 -27.16
CA SER A 267 -13.51 15.94 -28.29
C SER A 267 -13.43 14.50 -28.81
N PRO A 268 -13.96 14.20 -30.02
CA PRO A 268 -13.83 12.87 -30.60
C PRO A 268 -12.37 12.51 -30.91
N VAL A 269 -11.52 13.50 -31.20
CA VAL A 269 -10.08 13.29 -31.41
C VAL A 269 -9.34 13.06 -30.10
N GLY A 270 -9.79 13.70 -29.01
CA GLY A 270 -9.29 13.40 -27.66
C GLY A 270 -9.62 11.97 -27.24
N LEU A 271 -10.85 11.52 -27.50
CA LEU A 271 -11.28 10.14 -27.29
C LEU A 271 -10.49 9.15 -28.17
N LEU A 272 -10.30 9.48 -29.45
CA LEU A 272 -9.48 8.69 -30.39
C LEU A 272 -8.06 8.53 -29.86
N GLY A 273 -7.38 9.62 -29.48
CA GLY A 273 -6.03 9.55 -28.93
C GLY A 273 -5.93 8.68 -27.68
N TRP A 274 -6.86 8.86 -26.74
CA TRP A 274 -6.89 8.14 -25.47
C TRP A 274 -7.07 6.62 -25.62
N ILE A 275 -7.89 6.18 -26.58
CA ILE A 275 -8.15 4.75 -26.81
C ILE A 275 -7.18 4.15 -27.83
N TYR A 276 -6.83 4.86 -28.90
CA TYR A 276 -5.96 4.35 -29.97
C TYR A 276 -4.56 3.98 -29.45
N GLU A 277 -4.03 4.75 -28.50
CA GLU A 277 -2.79 4.38 -27.80
C GLU A 277 -2.85 2.94 -27.26
N LYS A 278 -3.98 2.56 -26.63
CA LYS A 278 -4.14 1.21 -26.06
C LYS A 278 -4.31 0.14 -27.14
N LEU A 279 -4.98 0.47 -28.24
CA LEU A 279 -5.07 -0.45 -29.38
C LEU A 279 -3.69 -0.73 -29.99
N LEU A 280 -2.80 0.27 -30.02
CA LEU A 280 -1.43 0.09 -30.49
C LEU A 280 -0.56 -0.70 -29.51
N ASP A 281 -0.68 -0.42 -28.21
CA ASP A 281 0.23 -0.98 -27.20
C ASP A 281 -0.19 -2.36 -26.70
N TRP A 282 -1.47 -2.71 -26.77
CA TRP A 282 -2.00 -3.95 -26.19
C TRP A 282 -2.32 -5.04 -27.22
N THR A 283 -2.14 -4.75 -28.51
CA THR A 283 -2.09 -5.79 -29.54
C THR A 283 -0.66 -6.18 -29.86
N ASP A 284 -0.50 -7.38 -30.39
CA ASP A 284 0.72 -7.82 -31.08
C ASP A 284 0.85 -7.10 -32.43
N ASP A 285 1.34 -7.79 -33.46
CA ASP A 285 1.45 -7.26 -34.82
C ASP A 285 0.09 -7.21 -35.56
N TYR A 286 -1.01 -7.01 -34.82
CA TYR A 286 -2.34 -6.95 -35.38
C TYR A 286 -2.47 -5.76 -36.36
N PRO A 287 -2.80 -6.01 -37.64
CA PRO A 287 -2.80 -4.97 -38.67
C PRO A 287 -4.11 -4.17 -38.63
N TRP A 288 -4.24 -3.30 -37.63
CA TRP A 288 -5.39 -2.40 -37.50
C TRP A 288 -5.61 -1.57 -38.76
N THR A 289 -6.79 -1.71 -39.34
CA THR A 289 -7.26 -0.82 -40.41
C THR A 289 -7.91 0.43 -39.82
N ASP A 290 -7.85 1.54 -40.58
CA ASP A 290 -8.48 2.82 -40.18
C ASP A 290 -9.97 2.63 -39.90
N ASP A 291 -10.65 1.80 -40.69
CA ASP A 291 -12.06 1.47 -40.49
C ASP A 291 -12.31 0.72 -39.18
N GLU A 292 -11.45 -0.23 -38.80
CA GLU A 292 -11.60 -0.96 -37.53
C GLU A 292 -11.40 -0.05 -36.33
N VAL A 293 -10.32 0.74 -36.33
CA VAL A 293 -10.03 1.70 -35.25
C VAL A 293 -11.19 2.66 -35.08
N LEU A 294 -11.63 3.28 -36.18
CA LEU A 294 -12.69 4.29 -36.12
C LEU A 294 -14.06 3.69 -35.80
N THR A 295 -14.32 2.44 -36.18
CA THR A 295 -15.52 1.72 -35.71
C THR A 295 -15.46 1.47 -34.22
N TRP A 296 -14.30 1.08 -33.70
CA TRP A 296 -14.08 0.88 -32.28
C TRP A 296 -14.35 2.17 -31.48
N ILE A 297 -13.79 3.30 -31.93
CA ILE A 297 -13.99 4.61 -31.27
C ILE A 297 -15.43 5.10 -31.46
N SER A 298 -16.04 4.89 -32.63
CA SER A 298 -17.41 5.32 -32.90
C SER A 298 -18.43 4.63 -31.99
N ILE A 299 -18.19 3.37 -31.58
CA ILE A 299 -19.04 2.69 -30.58
C ILE A 299 -19.01 3.42 -29.23
N TYR A 300 -17.87 3.98 -28.82
CA TYR A 300 -17.77 4.80 -27.62
C TYR A 300 -18.43 6.16 -27.79
N TRP A 301 -18.18 6.82 -28.93
CA TRP A 301 -18.73 8.14 -29.22
C TRP A 301 -20.26 8.13 -29.29
N PHE A 302 -20.84 7.16 -30.01
CA PHE A 302 -22.28 6.97 -30.15
C PHE A 302 -22.89 6.06 -29.06
N SER A 303 -22.15 5.77 -27.99
CA SER A 303 -22.66 4.97 -26.88
C SER A 303 -23.83 5.69 -26.21
N ARG A 304 -24.83 4.92 -25.78
CA ARG A 304 -26.05 5.43 -25.13
C ARG A 304 -25.75 6.37 -23.94
N PRO A 305 -24.80 6.06 -23.03
CA PRO A 305 -24.47 6.95 -21.92
C PRO A 305 -23.32 7.92 -22.24
N GLY A 306 -22.75 7.88 -23.44
CA GLY A 306 -21.55 8.60 -23.83
C GLY A 306 -20.25 7.98 -23.26
N PRO A 307 -19.08 8.40 -23.79
CA PRO A 307 -17.79 7.79 -23.47
C PRO A 307 -17.34 8.01 -22.01
N ALA A 308 -17.85 9.04 -21.34
CA ALA A 308 -17.50 9.33 -19.95
C ALA A 308 -18.03 8.29 -18.94
N ALA A 309 -19.09 7.55 -19.29
CA ALA A 309 -19.67 6.57 -18.37
C ALA A 309 -18.79 5.32 -18.22
N SER A 310 -18.12 4.89 -19.29
CA SER A 310 -17.31 3.66 -19.29
C SER A 310 -16.16 3.70 -18.29
N ILE A 311 -15.62 4.88 -18.03
CA ILE A 311 -14.44 5.03 -17.16
C ILE A 311 -14.80 5.08 -15.66
N ARG A 312 -16.08 5.14 -15.30
CA ARG A 312 -16.53 5.22 -13.89
C ARG A 312 -16.28 3.94 -13.10
N ILE A 313 -16.25 2.78 -13.78
CA ILE A 313 -16.00 1.48 -13.16
C ILE A 313 -14.66 1.46 -12.39
N TYR A 314 -13.65 2.19 -12.89
CA TYR A 314 -12.34 2.27 -12.26
C TYR A 314 -12.42 2.91 -10.86
N TYR A 315 -13.12 4.04 -10.76
CA TYR A 315 -13.33 4.73 -9.49
C TYR A 315 -14.17 3.91 -8.51
N GLU A 316 -15.28 3.33 -8.99
CA GLU A 316 -16.15 2.52 -8.14
C GLU A 316 -15.46 1.25 -7.63
N PHE A 317 -14.64 0.60 -8.47
CA PHE A 317 -13.81 -0.52 -8.06
C PHE A 317 -12.79 -0.12 -6.98
N ARG A 318 -12.09 1.01 -7.16
CA ARG A 318 -11.15 1.53 -6.14
C ARG A 318 -11.86 1.82 -4.82
N LYS A 319 -13.04 2.45 -4.88
CA LYS A 319 -13.81 2.84 -3.69
C LYS A 319 -14.42 1.67 -2.95
N SER A 320 -14.78 0.58 -3.64
CA SER A 320 -15.25 -0.65 -2.99
C SER A 320 -14.13 -1.49 -2.36
N GLY A 321 -12.93 -0.93 -2.17
CA GLY A 321 -11.76 -1.64 -1.66
C GLY A 321 -11.09 -2.57 -2.68
N GLY A 322 -11.53 -2.51 -3.95
CA GLY A 322 -10.88 -3.20 -5.06
C GLY A 322 -9.45 -2.72 -5.21
N LYS A 323 -8.51 -3.64 -5.03
CA LYS A 323 -7.11 -3.36 -5.31
C LYS A 323 -6.90 -3.60 -6.80
N PHE A 324 -6.69 -2.54 -7.57
CA PHE A 324 -5.98 -2.69 -8.85
C PHE A 324 -4.66 -3.43 -8.65
N GLY A 325 -4.14 -3.44 -7.41
CA GLY A 325 -3.12 -4.35 -6.88
C GLY A 325 -3.17 -5.77 -7.42
N ASN A 326 -4.37 -6.33 -7.44
CA ASN A 326 -4.55 -7.70 -7.90
C ASN A 326 -4.84 -7.73 -9.40
N LEU A 327 -5.46 -6.72 -10.00
CA LEU A 327 -5.73 -6.70 -11.45
C LEU A 327 -4.53 -6.37 -12.35
N LEU A 328 -3.69 -5.42 -11.95
CA LEU A 328 -2.62 -4.80 -12.75
C LEU A 328 -1.42 -4.34 -11.91
N TYR A 329 -1.60 -4.11 -10.61
CA TYR A 329 -0.60 -3.62 -9.66
C TYR A 329 -0.08 -4.73 -8.76
N TYR A 330 0.49 -5.78 -9.34
CA TYR A 330 1.31 -6.62 -8.48
C TYR A 330 2.33 -5.71 -7.77
N ARG A 331 2.46 -5.91 -6.46
CA ARG A 331 3.54 -5.39 -5.61
C ARG A 331 4.80 -5.27 -6.47
N ASP A 332 5.40 -4.08 -6.51
CA ASP A 332 6.52 -3.77 -7.40
C ASP A 332 7.51 -4.96 -7.49
N LEU A 333 7.91 -5.31 -8.71
CA LEU A 333 9.00 -6.24 -9.03
C LEU A 333 10.37 -5.61 -8.66
N GLY A 334 10.46 -5.15 -7.42
CA GLY A 334 11.62 -4.55 -6.76
C GLY A 334 11.68 -4.92 -5.28
N SER A 335 10.98 -5.98 -4.86
CA SER A 335 11.30 -6.70 -3.63
C SER A 335 12.58 -7.52 -3.86
N GLU A 336 13.50 -7.53 -2.89
CA GLU A 336 14.70 -8.36 -2.94
C GLU A 336 14.38 -9.86 -3.09
N ASP A 337 13.17 -10.30 -2.72
CA ASP A 337 12.72 -11.70 -2.84
C ASP A 337 12.48 -12.12 -4.31
N ASP A 338 11.97 -11.23 -5.16
CA ASP A 338 11.79 -11.49 -6.61
C ASP A 338 13.09 -11.27 -7.41
N MET A 339 14.00 -10.40 -6.91
CA MET A 339 15.35 -10.29 -7.46
C MET A 339 16.26 -11.44 -7.02
N LEU A 340 16.03 -12.06 -5.85
CA LEU A 340 16.59 -13.36 -5.50
C LEU A 340 16.08 -14.43 -6.47
N PHE A 341 14.81 -14.39 -6.88
CA PHE A 341 14.26 -15.33 -7.86
C PHE A 341 14.88 -15.19 -9.27
N LEU A 342 15.18 -13.97 -9.72
CA LEU A 342 15.91 -13.71 -10.98
C LEU A 342 17.42 -13.99 -10.87
N ASN A 343 18.08 -13.58 -9.77
CA ASN A 343 19.52 -13.79 -9.54
C ASN A 343 19.89 -15.22 -9.16
N LEU A 344 19.01 -15.96 -8.48
CA LEU A 344 19.17 -17.39 -8.22
C LEU A 344 18.96 -18.18 -9.51
N ASN A 345 18.10 -17.75 -10.43
CA ASN A 345 17.95 -18.42 -11.73
C ASN A 345 19.13 -18.18 -12.67
N THR A 346 19.77 -17.02 -12.65
CA THR A 346 21.05 -16.79 -13.33
C THR A 346 22.21 -17.53 -12.65
N LYS A 347 22.28 -17.56 -11.31
CA LYS A 347 23.34 -18.29 -10.58
C LYS A 347 23.15 -19.82 -10.56
N ALA A 348 21.92 -20.33 -10.53
CA ALA A 348 21.62 -21.76 -10.63
C ALA A 348 21.84 -22.27 -12.06
N GLY A 349 21.60 -21.46 -13.09
CA GLY A 349 22.04 -21.75 -14.47
C GLY A 349 23.56 -21.88 -14.59
N VAL A 350 24.32 -21.05 -13.86
CA VAL A 350 25.79 -21.12 -13.78
C VAL A 350 26.27 -22.33 -12.96
N ILE A 351 25.57 -22.68 -11.88
CA ILE A 351 25.87 -23.88 -11.07
C ILE A 351 25.52 -25.16 -11.84
N LEU A 352 24.45 -25.19 -12.65
CA LEU A 352 24.13 -26.34 -13.51
C LEU A 352 25.10 -26.47 -14.71
N GLN A 353 25.59 -25.35 -15.25
CA GLN A 353 26.71 -25.37 -16.20
C GLN A 353 28.01 -25.89 -15.57
N HIS A 354 28.28 -25.55 -14.29
CA HIS A 354 29.42 -26.11 -13.56
C HIS A 354 29.22 -27.58 -13.14
N MET A 355 27.98 -28.04 -12.93
CA MET A 355 27.68 -29.45 -12.66
C MET A 355 27.68 -30.31 -13.94
N ASN A 356 27.40 -29.74 -15.11
CA ASN A 356 27.64 -30.41 -16.40
C ASN A 356 29.14 -30.44 -16.78
N ALA A 357 29.95 -29.48 -16.29
CA ALA A 357 31.41 -29.53 -16.38
C ALA A 357 32.06 -30.56 -15.43
N LEU A 358 31.33 -31.06 -14.42
CA LEU A 358 31.76 -32.14 -13.52
C LEU A 358 31.37 -33.55 -14.02
N LYS A 359 30.75 -33.66 -15.20
CA LYS A 359 30.43 -34.95 -15.85
C LYS A 359 31.51 -35.45 -16.82
N SER A 360 32.65 -34.76 -16.97
CA SER A 360 33.77 -35.22 -17.80
C SER A 360 34.98 -35.74 -17.02
N LEU A 361 34.86 -36.03 -15.71
CA LEU A 361 35.97 -36.55 -14.89
C LEU A 361 35.63 -37.80 -14.06
N SER A 362 34.74 -38.68 -14.54
CA SER A 362 34.74 -40.09 -14.10
C SER A 362 34.04 -41.03 -15.11
N THR A 363 34.74 -41.32 -16.20
CA THR A 363 34.54 -42.49 -17.08
C THR A 363 35.96 -42.91 -17.45
N ILE A 364 36.52 -44.09 -17.16
CA ILE A 364 36.08 -45.48 -16.98
C ILE A 364 37.24 -46.17 -16.22
N SER A 365 37.05 -47.12 -15.29
CA SER A 365 37.31 -48.55 -15.59
C SER A 365 37.10 -49.44 -14.36
N GLU A 366 36.16 -50.38 -14.46
CA GLU A 366 36.43 -51.78 -14.12
C GLU A 366 36.09 -52.60 -15.38
N LYS A 367 37.13 -53.08 -16.06
CA LYS A 367 37.08 -54.25 -16.94
C LYS A 367 37.73 -55.42 -16.22
N CYS A 368 37.19 -56.60 -16.51
CA CYS A 368 37.68 -57.92 -16.14
C CYS A 368 39.21 -58.03 -16.03
N SER A 369 39.63 -58.69 -14.94
CA SER A 369 40.82 -59.53 -14.77
C SER A 369 41.64 -59.81 -16.04
N ALA A 370 42.92 -59.42 -16.04
CA ALA A 370 44.06 -60.34 -16.15
C ALA A 370 45.41 -59.59 -16.15
N ARG A 371 46.21 -59.90 -15.12
CA ARG A 371 47.67 -60.07 -15.03
C ARG A 371 48.70 -59.11 -15.66
N GLU A 372 49.67 -58.84 -14.77
CA GLU A 372 51.14 -58.75 -14.96
C GLU A 372 51.77 -57.39 -15.35
N ASP A 373 52.45 -56.84 -14.32
CA ASP A 373 53.81 -56.30 -14.28
C ASP A 373 54.24 -55.01 -15.02
N LEU A 374 54.68 -54.07 -14.16
CA LEU A 374 55.87 -53.18 -14.27
C LEU A 374 55.79 -51.89 -15.14
N PRO A 375 56.58 -50.84 -14.78
CA PRO A 375 56.10 -49.46 -14.78
C PRO A 375 56.94 -48.48 -15.62
N LEU A 376 56.54 -47.21 -15.50
CA LEU A 376 57.29 -45.95 -15.68
C LEU A 376 57.15 -45.17 -17.00
N ALA A 377 56.90 -43.87 -16.77
CA ALA A 377 57.28 -42.70 -17.57
C ALA A 377 56.52 -42.49 -18.88
N SER A 378 56.27 -41.28 -19.37
CA SER A 378 56.25 -39.90 -18.90
C SER A 378 55.89 -39.09 -20.16
N LEU A 379 55.44 -37.84 -19.99
CA LEU A 379 55.53 -36.76 -20.99
C LEU A 379 54.61 -36.89 -22.24
N LEU A 380 54.18 -35.85 -22.95
CA LEU A 380 54.06 -34.39 -22.79
C LEU A 380 53.48 -33.93 -24.16
N GLY A 381 52.76 -32.80 -24.20
CA GLY A 381 52.59 -32.01 -25.42
C GLY A 381 51.19 -32.05 -26.03
N MET A 382 50.41 -30.99 -25.85
CA MET A 382 50.34 -29.81 -26.76
C MET A 382 49.47 -30.12 -27.99
N MET A 383 48.22 -29.65 -27.98
CA MET A 383 47.76 -28.36 -28.52
C MET A 383 47.49 -28.42 -30.04
N VAL A 384 46.33 -27.84 -30.43
CA VAL A 384 46.09 -26.98 -31.60
C VAL A 384 44.85 -27.35 -32.46
N HIS A 385 43.95 -26.36 -32.54
CA HIS A 385 42.93 -25.95 -33.54
C HIS A 385 41.85 -26.88 -34.13
N TRP A 386 40.61 -26.55 -33.74
CA TRP A 386 39.47 -26.03 -34.55
C TRP A 386 39.45 -26.26 -36.08
N GLN A 387 38.41 -26.96 -36.57
CA GLN A 387 37.51 -26.57 -37.68
C GLN A 387 36.40 -27.64 -37.91
N ASP A 388 35.13 -27.20 -37.92
CA ASP A 388 33.93 -27.97 -38.34
C ASP A 388 33.80 -28.04 -39.89
N PRO A 389 32.69 -28.56 -40.48
CA PRO A 389 32.21 -29.94 -40.66
C PRO A 389 32.18 -30.28 -42.19
N PRO A 390 31.53 -31.37 -42.70
CA PRO A 390 30.14 -31.21 -43.16
C PRO A 390 29.25 -32.49 -43.28
N ALA A 391 27.94 -32.23 -43.33
CA ALA A 391 26.85 -32.81 -44.15
C ALA A 391 26.66 -34.33 -44.37
N GLY A 392 25.39 -34.78 -44.24
CA GLY A 392 24.89 -35.99 -44.89
C GLY A 392 23.54 -36.49 -44.37
N GLU A 393 22.45 -36.06 -45.00
CA GLU A 393 21.06 -36.52 -44.83
C GLU A 393 20.79 -37.95 -45.35
N MET A 394 19.83 -38.66 -44.75
CA MET A 394 18.63 -39.31 -45.37
C MET A 394 18.04 -40.40 -44.44
N LYS A 395 16.80 -40.25 -43.92
CA LYS A 395 15.49 -40.74 -44.47
C LYS A 395 15.34 -42.29 -44.39
N TRP A 396 14.28 -42.96 -43.95
CA TRP A 396 12.92 -42.75 -43.41
C TRP A 396 12.52 -44.08 -42.69
N CYS A 397 11.53 -44.07 -41.78
CA CYS A 397 10.37 -45.01 -41.73
C CYS A 397 9.68 -45.03 -40.34
N THR A 398 8.36 -44.89 -40.34
CA THR A 398 7.37 -45.25 -39.29
C THR A 398 6.47 -46.36 -39.87
N PRO A 399 5.57 -47.09 -39.15
CA PRO A 399 5.17 -47.07 -37.72
C PRO A 399 5.00 -48.49 -37.08
N THR A 400 4.48 -48.51 -35.83
CA THR A 400 3.74 -49.59 -35.09
C THR A 400 4.42 -50.28 -33.90
N GLN A 401 3.56 -50.54 -32.89
CA GLN A 401 3.81 -50.78 -31.47
C GLN A 401 4.41 -52.17 -31.14
N SER A 402 5.25 -52.23 -30.10
CA SER A 402 4.99 -52.94 -28.81
C SER A 402 6.28 -53.41 -28.09
N VAL A 403 6.33 -53.10 -26.79
CA VAL A 403 6.88 -53.88 -25.66
C VAL A 403 8.40 -53.90 -25.34
N SER A 404 8.67 -53.36 -24.14
CA SER A 404 9.61 -53.77 -23.07
C SER A 404 11.12 -53.61 -23.26
N TYR A 405 11.74 -52.76 -22.42
CA TYR A 405 12.91 -53.15 -21.62
C TYR A 405 12.96 -52.44 -20.26
N HIS A 406 13.04 -53.25 -19.19
CA HIS A 406 13.32 -52.89 -17.80
C HIS A 406 14.80 -52.49 -17.63
N ILE A 407 15.09 -51.34 -17.00
CA ILE A 407 16.32 -51.12 -16.22
C ILE A 407 15.98 -50.34 -14.93
N SER A 408 16.66 -50.73 -13.86
CA SER A 408 16.33 -50.65 -12.43
C SER A 408 16.37 -49.24 -11.79
N ARG A 409 15.38 -48.98 -10.91
CA ARG A 409 15.38 -47.85 -9.96
C ARG A 409 15.56 -48.36 -8.52
N PRO A 410 16.79 -48.46 -7.95
CA PRO A 410 16.92 -48.66 -6.51
C PRO A 410 17.55 -47.47 -5.75
N LYS A 411 17.95 -46.36 -6.41
CA LYS A 411 18.58 -45.22 -5.71
C LYS A 411 17.69 -43.99 -5.49
N LYS A 412 16.49 -43.94 -6.08
CA LYS A 412 15.54 -42.80 -5.91
C LYS A 412 14.51 -43.00 -4.80
N LEU A 413 14.24 -44.24 -4.37
CA LEU A 413 13.27 -44.51 -3.30
C LEU A 413 13.87 -44.30 -1.90
N LEU A 414 15.17 -44.56 -1.69
CA LEU A 414 15.77 -44.47 -0.36
C LEU A 414 15.79 -43.02 0.20
N LEU A 415 16.02 -42.02 -0.67
CA LEU A 415 16.08 -40.61 -0.25
C LEU A 415 14.70 -40.02 0.06
N VAL A 416 13.68 -40.45 -0.68
CA VAL A 416 12.28 -40.02 -0.49
C VAL A 416 11.69 -40.63 0.78
N SER A 417 12.01 -41.88 1.09
CA SER A 417 11.54 -42.55 2.30
C SER A 417 12.11 -41.94 3.60
N VAL A 418 13.36 -41.47 3.59
CA VAL A 418 14.00 -40.85 4.77
C VAL A 418 13.41 -39.47 5.07
N VAL A 419 13.09 -38.68 4.05
CA VAL A 419 12.47 -37.36 4.21
C VAL A 419 11.01 -37.47 4.66
N ILE A 420 10.27 -38.46 4.14
CA ILE A 420 8.89 -38.73 4.56
C ILE A 420 8.84 -39.25 6.01
N ALA A 421 9.78 -40.11 6.41
CA ALA A 421 9.85 -40.65 7.78
C ALA A 421 10.17 -39.58 8.83
N LEU A 422 10.89 -38.51 8.46
CA LEU A 422 11.22 -37.40 9.37
C LEU A 422 10.12 -36.32 9.45
N LEU A 423 9.29 -36.17 8.41
CA LEU A 423 8.27 -35.11 8.35
C LEU A 423 6.87 -35.57 8.83
N LEU A 424 6.56 -36.86 8.75
CA LEU A 424 5.26 -37.39 9.18
C LEU A 424 4.94 -37.15 10.67
N PRO A 425 5.89 -37.29 11.62
CA PRO A 425 5.62 -37.02 13.04
C PRO A 425 5.36 -35.53 13.31
N LEU A 426 6.00 -34.63 12.55
CA LEU A 426 5.86 -33.18 12.68
C LEU A 426 4.49 -32.71 12.15
N LEU A 427 4.01 -33.30 11.06
CA LEU A 427 2.70 -33.01 10.45
C LEU A 427 1.53 -33.56 11.27
N LEU A 428 1.70 -34.72 11.91
CA LEU A 428 0.71 -35.27 12.85
C LEU A 428 0.64 -34.46 14.15
N HIS A 429 1.73 -33.84 14.60
CA HIS A 429 1.71 -33.00 15.80
C HIS A 429 1.01 -31.64 15.57
N LEU A 430 1.05 -31.11 14.36
CA LEU A 430 0.43 -29.82 14.00
C LEU A 430 -1.08 -29.92 13.71
N SER A 431 -1.56 -31.09 13.26
CA SER A 431 -2.97 -31.30 12.91
C SER A 431 -3.90 -31.50 14.12
N PHE A 432 -3.37 -31.87 15.29
CA PHE A 432 -4.15 -32.00 16.53
C PHE A 432 -4.33 -30.68 17.32
N ARG A 433 -3.67 -29.58 16.95
CA ARG A 433 -3.63 -28.35 17.77
C ARG A 433 -4.61 -27.25 17.37
N TYR A 434 -5.28 -27.34 16.22
CA TYR A 434 -6.23 -26.30 15.77
C TYR A 434 -7.44 -26.88 15.02
N PRO A 435 -8.53 -27.26 15.71
CA PRO A 435 -9.81 -27.48 15.08
C PRO A 435 -10.73 -26.30 15.41
N LYS A 436 -10.94 -25.36 14.47
CA LYS A 436 -12.25 -24.69 14.29
C LYS A 436 -12.27 -23.72 13.08
N PRO A 437 -13.36 -23.73 12.28
CA PRO A 437 -13.59 -22.79 11.19
C PRO A 437 -14.20 -21.47 11.71
N LEU A 438 -13.78 -20.34 11.15
CA LEU A 438 -14.34 -19.00 11.41
C LEU A 438 -15.73 -18.86 10.79
N THR A 439 -16.75 -18.63 11.62
CA THR A 439 -18.06 -18.14 11.21
C THR A 439 -18.13 -16.63 11.37
N PHE A 440 -18.29 -15.89 10.27
CA PHE A 440 -18.55 -14.45 10.27
C PHE A 440 -20.04 -14.18 10.58
N LYS A 441 -20.31 -13.38 11.61
CA LYS A 441 -21.64 -12.77 11.85
C LYS A 441 -21.64 -11.35 11.31
N LEU A 442 -22.50 -11.08 10.34
CA LEU A 442 -22.84 -9.74 9.84
C LEU A 442 -23.86 -9.09 10.79
N ILE A 443 -23.62 -7.84 11.20
CA ILE A 443 -24.62 -6.96 11.84
C ILE A 443 -24.93 -5.83 10.86
N PRO A 444 -26.20 -5.48 10.60
CA PRO A 444 -26.56 -4.49 9.58
C PRO A 444 -26.40 -3.06 10.09
N SER A 445 -25.85 -2.20 9.23
CA SER A 445 -25.77 -0.75 9.42
C SER A 445 -27.03 -0.07 8.90
N ASN A 446 -27.82 0.54 9.78
CA ASN A 446 -28.79 1.56 9.38
C ASN A 446 -28.49 2.86 10.13
N GLU A 447 -28.52 3.94 9.34
CA GLU A 447 -28.66 5.36 9.68
C GLU A 447 -27.55 6.02 10.50
N VAL A 448 -26.62 6.70 9.81
CA VAL A 448 -26.01 7.94 10.32
C VAL A 448 -25.89 8.97 9.19
N ASP A 449 -26.30 10.18 9.57
CA ASP A 449 -26.59 11.44 8.90
C ASP A 449 -25.55 12.00 7.91
N THR A 450 -26.03 12.77 6.93
CA THR A 450 -25.28 13.43 5.85
C THR A 450 -24.94 14.88 6.18
N ASN A 451 -23.76 15.16 6.75
CA ASN A 451 -23.02 16.42 6.49
C ASN A 451 -21.62 16.44 7.14
N THR A 452 -20.58 16.83 6.37
CA THR A 452 -19.17 17.14 6.75
C THR A 452 -18.11 16.03 6.90
N ASP A 453 -18.39 14.77 6.57
CA ASP A 453 -17.69 13.63 7.21
C ASP A 453 -16.40 13.04 6.57
N TYR A 454 -15.67 13.77 5.69
CA TYR A 454 -14.39 13.26 5.14
C TYR A 454 -13.19 14.12 5.55
N PRO A 455 -12.12 13.54 6.14
CA PRO A 455 -10.89 14.27 6.44
C PRO A 455 -10.28 14.87 5.15
N PRO A 456 -9.51 15.98 5.23
CA PRO A 456 -8.79 16.51 4.08
C PRO A 456 -7.89 15.43 3.47
N SER A 457 -7.94 15.25 2.15
CA SER A 457 -6.95 14.41 1.46
C SER A 457 -5.57 15.09 1.49
N TYR A 458 -4.48 14.33 1.40
CA TYR A 458 -3.13 14.93 1.35
C TYR A 458 -2.99 15.94 0.21
N GLY A 459 -3.62 15.73 -0.94
CA GLY A 459 -3.64 16.72 -2.02
C GLY A 459 -4.32 18.04 -1.64
N ARG A 460 -5.43 17.99 -0.89
CA ARG A 460 -6.07 19.20 -0.35
C ARG A 460 -5.22 19.85 0.74
N LEU A 461 -4.57 19.05 1.57
CA LEU A 461 -3.67 19.54 2.62
C LEU A 461 -2.48 20.29 2.01
N ARG A 462 -1.87 19.74 0.95
CA ARG A 462 -0.79 20.42 0.19
C ARG A 462 -1.24 21.71 -0.45
N SER A 463 -2.43 21.72 -1.05
CA SER A 463 -3.00 22.93 -1.64
C SER A 463 -3.22 24.01 -0.57
N TRP A 464 -3.66 23.60 0.62
CA TRP A 464 -3.82 24.49 1.76
C TRP A 464 -2.47 24.98 2.32
N GLU A 465 -1.47 24.10 2.47
CA GLU A 465 -0.11 24.43 2.90
C GLU A 465 0.49 25.53 2.01
N GLY A 466 0.36 25.42 0.68
CA GLY A 466 0.84 26.45 -0.26
C GLY A 466 0.05 27.77 -0.22
N SER A 467 -1.08 27.81 0.50
CA SER A 467 -1.91 29.00 0.70
C SER A 467 -1.81 29.59 2.11
N LEU A 468 -0.89 29.08 2.94
CA LEU A 468 -0.68 29.57 4.29
C LEU A 468 -0.44 31.09 4.28
N PRO A 469 -1.08 31.88 5.17
CA PRO A 469 -1.01 33.33 5.09
C PRO A 469 0.42 33.89 5.10
N GLN A 470 1.33 33.26 5.84
CA GLN A 470 2.75 33.61 5.94
C GLN A 470 3.56 33.31 4.67
N HIS A 471 2.99 32.60 3.67
CA HIS A 471 3.62 32.37 2.36
C HIS A 471 3.39 33.53 1.38
N ASN A 472 2.73 34.61 1.81
CA ASN A 472 2.67 35.82 1.02
C ASN A 472 4.01 36.56 1.06
N LEU A 473 4.71 36.56 -0.08
CA LEU A 473 6.04 37.17 -0.25
C LEU A 473 6.08 38.68 0.07
N SER A 474 4.94 39.36 0.00
CA SER A 474 4.82 40.81 0.19
C SER A 474 4.63 41.23 1.65
N LEU A 475 4.54 40.27 2.58
CA LEU A 475 4.41 40.59 4.00
C LEU A 475 5.64 41.34 4.54
N PRO A 476 5.44 42.26 5.49
CA PRO A 476 6.55 42.92 6.16
C PRO A 476 7.32 41.95 7.07
N TYR A 477 8.54 42.33 7.42
CA TYR A 477 9.31 41.67 8.47
C TYR A 477 8.48 41.59 9.77
N PRO A 478 8.48 40.46 10.50
CA PRO A 478 9.41 39.32 10.41
C PRO A 478 9.03 38.22 9.40
N GLU A 479 7.98 38.40 8.61
CA GLU A 479 7.52 37.44 7.60
C GLU A 479 7.82 37.91 6.16
N GLY A 480 7.26 37.22 5.16
CA GLY A 480 7.45 37.54 3.75
C GLY A 480 8.88 37.26 3.27
N ARG A 481 9.26 37.84 2.13
CA ARG A 481 10.56 37.59 1.49
C ARG A 481 11.76 37.98 2.37
N ASN A 482 11.57 38.96 3.25
CA ASN A 482 12.64 39.49 4.12
C ASN A 482 12.68 38.84 5.51
N GLY A 483 11.80 37.88 5.81
CA GLY A 483 11.79 37.15 7.07
C GLY A 483 13.05 36.30 7.29
N ARG A 484 13.38 35.97 8.54
CA ARG A 484 14.53 35.10 8.87
C ARG A 484 14.04 33.66 9.05
N PHE A 485 14.75 32.70 8.48
CA PHE A 485 14.36 31.30 8.42
C PHE A 485 15.46 30.40 8.98
N VAL A 486 15.08 29.23 9.50
CA VAL A 486 16.00 28.15 9.83
C VAL A 486 15.40 26.79 9.45
N ARG A 487 16.13 26.05 8.61
CA ARG A 487 15.83 24.66 8.25
C ARG A 487 16.76 23.72 8.99
N PHE A 488 16.21 22.66 9.58
CA PHE A 488 16.96 21.65 10.31
C PHE A 488 17.00 20.34 9.51
N SER A 489 17.92 20.24 8.57
CA SER A 489 18.15 19.03 7.76
C SER A 489 18.72 17.85 8.58
N VAL A 490 18.98 18.08 9.87
CA VAL A 490 19.46 17.12 10.88
C VAL A 490 18.36 16.35 11.60
N GLN A 491 17.10 16.76 11.42
CA GLN A 491 15.95 16.16 12.09
C GLN A 491 15.96 14.64 11.90
N ILE A 492 15.58 13.90 12.94
CA ILE A 492 15.40 12.44 12.88
C ILE A 492 14.46 12.12 11.72
N GLN A 493 14.98 11.31 10.80
CA GLN A 493 14.26 10.74 9.68
C GLN A 493 14.38 9.23 9.74
N GLN A 494 13.44 8.51 9.12
CA GLN A 494 13.52 7.06 9.02
C GLN A 494 13.60 6.37 10.40
N LEU A 495 12.93 6.92 11.42
CA LEU A 495 12.57 6.26 12.67
C LEU A 495 11.06 6.37 12.84
N GLY A 496 10.45 5.60 13.76
CA GLY A 496 9.01 5.73 14.01
C GLY A 496 8.63 7.17 14.41
N TRP A 497 7.44 7.62 14.02
CA TRP A 497 6.94 8.99 14.18
C TRP A 497 7.22 9.59 15.57
N ASN A 498 7.04 8.76 16.60
CA ASN A 498 7.20 9.17 17.99
C ASN A 498 8.63 9.57 18.38
N ASN A 499 9.63 9.00 17.70
CA ASN A 499 11.03 9.39 17.89
C ASN A 499 11.33 10.76 17.27
N CYS A 500 10.53 11.18 16.28
CA CYS A 500 10.75 12.43 15.56
C CYS A 500 10.03 13.60 16.23
N LEU A 501 8.86 13.36 16.83
CA LEU A 501 7.99 14.43 17.35
C LEU A 501 8.69 15.34 18.38
N ASN A 502 9.36 14.77 19.39
CA ASN A 502 10.04 15.59 20.40
C ASN A 502 11.12 16.49 19.81
N GLU A 503 11.89 15.97 18.85
CA GLU A 503 12.92 16.76 18.18
C GLU A 503 12.31 17.84 17.28
N ILE A 504 11.25 17.52 16.53
CA ILE A 504 10.49 18.49 15.72
C ILE A 504 10.02 19.66 16.59
N LEU A 505 9.39 19.36 17.73
CA LEU A 505 8.89 20.39 18.63
C LEU A 505 10.03 21.18 19.28
N MET A 506 11.13 20.54 19.68
CA MET A 506 12.27 21.24 20.27
C MET A 506 13.00 22.13 19.24
N ASN A 507 13.13 21.68 17.99
CA ASN A 507 13.69 22.48 16.89
C ASN A 507 12.77 23.67 16.53
N SER A 508 11.45 23.46 16.56
CA SER A 508 10.47 24.54 16.41
C SER A 508 10.57 25.55 17.55
N TYR A 509 10.75 25.09 18.79
CA TYR A 509 10.95 25.95 19.95
C TYR A 509 12.27 26.73 19.88
N LEU A 510 13.34 26.08 19.42
CA LEU A 510 14.63 26.70 19.16
C LEU A 510 14.52 27.81 18.11
N ALA A 511 13.86 27.54 16.98
CA ALA A 511 13.61 28.55 15.94
C ALA A 511 12.82 29.76 16.48
N TYR A 512 11.74 29.49 17.23
CA TYR A 512 10.93 30.50 17.91
C TYR A 512 11.80 31.38 18.84
N LYS A 513 12.61 30.77 19.71
CA LYS A 513 13.50 31.48 20.64
C LYS A 513 14.68 32.19 19.96
N SER A 514 15.02 31.81 18.74
CA SER A 514 15.99 32.47 17.89
C SER A 514 15.39 33.53 16.95
N LYS A 515 14.08 33.82 17.07
CA LYS A 515 13.34 34.78 16.25
C LYS A 515 13.46 34.48 14.74
N ARG A 516 13.30 33.21 14.39
CA ARG A 516 13.34 32.69 13.01
C ARG A 516 12.12 31.83 12.75
N ALA A 517 11.58 31.89 11.55
CA ALA A 517 10.56 30.96 11.08
C ALA A 517 11.18 29.56 11.01
N TYR A 518 10.55 28.61 11.70
CA TYR A 518 10.86 27.19 11.58
C TYR A 518 10.41 26.70 10.19
N VAL A 519 11.32 26.02 9.48
CA VAL A 519 11.00 25.38 8.21
C VAL A 519 10.58 23.95 8.51
N PHE A 520 9.27 23.68 8.45
CA PHE A 520 8.75 22.36 8.73
C PHE A 520 8.79 21.48 7.47
N GLN A 521 9.01 20.19 7.69
CA GLN A 521 9.24 19.20 6.64
C GLN A 521 8.28 18.03 6.82
N ASP A 522 8.07 17.28 5.74
CA ASP A 522 7.34 16.03 5.79
C ASP A 522 7.98 15.01 6.72
N TYR A 523 7.14 14.21 7.36
CA TYR A 523 7.63 13.02 8.06
C TYR A 523 7.98 11.94 7.05
N VAL A 524 9.24 11.49 7.08
CA VAL A 524 9.78 10.47 6.17
C VAL A 524 9.80 9.11 6.86
N TRP A 525 9.01 8.17 6.34
CA TRP A 525 8.94 6.81 6.85
C TRP A 525 10.21 6.01 6.55
N LYS A 526 10.52 5.00 7.39
CA LYS A 526 11.48 3.97 6.97
C LYS A 526 10.95 3.27 5.74
N ARG A 527 11.90 2.99 4.87
CA ARG A 527 11.78 2.10 3.73
C ARG A 527 11.09 0.78 4.04
N GLU A 528 11.34 0.21 5.21
CA GLU A 528 10.78 -1.10 5.61
C GLU A 528 9.32 -1.03 6.08
N TYR A 529 8.84 0.13 6.53
CA TYR A 529 7.46 0.30 7.00
C TYR A 529 6.45 0.47 5.86
N TYR A 530 6.95 0.79 4.65
CA TYR A 530 6.13 0.82 3.45
C TYR A 530 6.54 -0.32 2.52
N PRO A 531 5.58 -1.05 1.94
CA PRO A 531 5.86 -2.13 0.98
C PRO A 531 6.24 -1.56 -0.40
N TRP A 532 7.08 -0.50 -0.44
CA TRP A 532 7.62 0.09 -1.67
C TRP A 532 8.87 -0.67 -2.11
N PRO A 533 9.10 -0.81 -3.43
CA PRO A 533 10.27 -1.48 -3.95
C PRO A 533 11.55 -0.71 -3.66
N GLU A 534 12.65 -1.44 -3.52
CA GLU A 534 13.99 -0.93 -3.24
C GLU A 534 14.36 0.28 -4.14
N GLU A 535 13.98 0.18 -5.42
CA GLU A 535 14.28 1.14 -6.49
C GLU A 535 13.59 2.50 -6.35
N LYS A 536 12.36 2.56 -5.83
CA LYS A 536 11.64 3.83 -5.59
C LYS A 536 12.08 4.54 -4.29
N ARG A 537 12.72 3.81 -3.37
CA ARG A 537 13.14 4.33 -2.06
C ARG A 537 14.30 5.34 -2.11
N ARG A 538 15.04 5.39 -3.22
CA ARG A 538 16.14 6.36 -3.43
C ARG A 538 15.66 7.67 -4.04
N THR A 539 14.56 7.66 -4.79
CA THR A 539 14.07 8.82 -5.54
C THR A 539 12.91 9.52 -4.85
N LEU A 540 12.02 8.79 -4.16
CA LEU A 540 10.90 9.33 -3.39
C LEU A 540 10.69 8.45 -2.15
N PRO A 541 11.17 8.83 -0.95
CA PRO A 541 10.85 8.08 0.27
C PRO A 541 9.39 8.32 0.66
N PRO A 542 8.70 7.36 1.34
CA PRO A 542 7.32 7.54 1.74
C PRO A 542 7.22 8.69 2.74
N ARG A 543 6.31 9.62 2.46
CA ARG A 543 6.16 10.88 3.20
C ARG A 543 4.72 11.07 3.66
N THR A 544 4.56 11.49 4.91
CA THR A 544 3.31 12.00 5.45
C THR A 544 3.49 13.50 5.70
N PRO A 545 2.61 14.38 5.16
CA PRO A 545 2.67 15.80 5.47
C PRO A 545 2.63 16.04 6.98
N LEU A 546 3.44 16.96 7.51
CA LEU A 546 3.44 17.22 8.97
C LEU A 546 2.05 17.63 9.46
N ASN A 547 1.33 18.42 8.66
CA ASN A 547 -0.03 18.86 8.91
C ASN A 547 -1.09 17.75 8.85
N ALA A 548 -0.72 16.53 8.42
CA ALA A 548 -1.57 15.36 8.55
C ALA A 548 -1.47 14.73 9.94
N LEU A 549 -0.38 14.98 10.68
CA LEU A 549 -0.11 14.38 11.99
C LEU A 549 -0.40 15.36 13.14
N ILE A 550 0.01 16.62 13.00
CA ILE A 550 -0.16 17.66 14.02
C ILE A 550 -0.70 18.96 13.41
N ALA A 551 -1.17 19.84 14.27
CA ALA A 551 -1.53 21.22 13.99
C ALA A 551 -0.93 22.15 15.05
N GLY A 552 -1.09 23.46 14.87
CA GLY A 552 -0.49 24.48 15.74
C GLY A 552 0.76 25.14 15.13
N PRO A 553 1.48 25.97 15.90
CA PRO A 553 2.53 26.85 15.36
C PRO A 553 3.67 26.11 14.66
N THR A 554 4.05 24.92 15.15
CA THR A 554 5.09 24.09 14.54
C THR A 554 4.75 23.64 13.11
N ALA A 555 3.46 23.53 12.79
CA ALA A 555 2.96 23.16 11.47
C ALA A 555 2.32 24.37 10.75
N GLY A 556 2.82 25.58 11.01
CA GLY A 556 2.40 26.80 10.31
C GLY A 556 1.10 27.44 10.82
N GLY A 557 0.56 26.97 11.95
CA GLY A 557 -0.52 27.64 12.66
C GLY A 557 -0.08 28.99 13.28
N PRO A 558 -1.04 29.81 13.75
CA PRO A 558 -0.73 31.07 14.42
C PRO A 558 -0.09 30.82 15.80
N TRP A 559 0.79 31.73 16.21
CA TRP A 559 1.21 31.86 17.59
C TRP A 559 0.08 32.41 18.47
N GLY A 560 0.32 32.51 19.78
CA GLY A 560 -0.65 33.09 20.71
C GLY A 560 -1.00 34.54 20.34
N GLU A 561 -2.15 35.02 20.80
CA GLU A 561 -2.58 36.39 20.55
C GLU A 561 -1.52 37.40 21.03
N GLY A 562 -1.10 38.30 20.14
CA GLY A 562 -0.08 39.31 20.43
C GLY A 562 1.37 38.84 20.30
N ASP A 563 1.63 37.58 19.95
CA ASP A 563 2.98 37.08 19.67
C ASP A 563 3.45 37.50 18.26
N ASP A 564 4.62 38.12 18.20
CA ASP A 564 5.21 38.68 16.98
C ASP A 564 6.22 37.74 16.30
N ALA A 565 6.40 36.52 16.81
CA ALA A 565 7.31 35.57 16.22
C ALA A 565 6.88 35.22 14.77
N PRO A 566 7.82 35.08 13.83
CA PRO A 566 7.48 34.67 12.47
C PRO A 566 6.89 33.26 12.47
N ARG A 567 5.82 33.03 11.70
CA ARG A 567 5.18 31.72 11.62
C ARG A 567 6.05 30.71 10.87
N SER A 568 5.91 29.44 11.23
CA SER A 568 6.58 28.34 10.55
C SER A 568 6.13 28.25 9.09
N VAL A 569 7.05 27.90 8.20
CA VAL A 569 6.82 27.82 6.75
C VAL A 569 7.16 26.43 6.22
N THR A 570 6.60 26.07 5.07
CA THR A 570 6.93 24.81 4.42
C THR A 570 8.34 24.86 3.84
N GLU A 571 8.92 23.68 3.63
CA GLU A 571 10.17 23.51 2.91
C GLU A 571 10.12 24.14 1.50
N GLU A 572 9.02 23.99 0.78
CA GLU A 572 8.85 24.55 -0.57
C GLU A 572 8.86 26.08 -0.57
N TYR A 573 8.21 26.72 0.41
CA TYR A 573 8.26 28.18 0.52
C TYR A 573 9.66 28.65 0.90
N TYR A 574 10.33 27.94 1.81
CA TYR A 574 11.73 28.22 2.17
C TYR A 574 12.64 28.12 0.95
N ASP A 575 12.48 27.11 0.09
CA ASP A 575 13.29 26.95 -1.12
C ASP A 575 13.12 28.14 -2.10
N ILE A 576 11.94 28.74 -2.15
CA ILE A 576 11.65 29.94 -2.96
C ILE A 576 12.32 31.20 -2.37
N VAL A 577 12.15 31.43 -1.06
CA VAL A 577 12.65 32.67 -0.42
C VAL A 577 14.09 32.57 0.01
N CYS A 578 14.66 31.37 0.10
CA CYS A 578 16.03 31.09 0.53
C CYS A 578 16.64 30.04 -0.42
N PRO A 579 16.98 30.40 -1.66
CA PRO A 579 17.64 29.48 -2.59
C PRO A 579 18.99 29.03 -2.02
N GLU A 580 19.48 27.86 -2.46
CA GLU A 580 20.69 27.22 -1.89
C GLU A 580 21.91 28.16 -1.87
N SER A 581 22.05 29.04 -2.87
CA SER A 581 23.12 30.05 -2.95
C SER A 581 23.07 31.12 -1.86
N GLU A 582 21.93 31.34 -1.20
CA GLU A 582 21.76 32.31 -0.11
C GLU A 582 21.84 31.66 1.28
N ARG A 583 21.93 30.34 1.36
CA ARG A 583 21.89 29.62 2.65
C ARG A 583 23.25 29.63 3.30
N ARG A 584 23.30 30.09 4.55
CA ARG A 584 24.40 29.76 5.44
C ARG A 584 24.22 28.34 5.97
N ILE A 585 25.15 27.46 5.61
CA ILE A 585 25.21 26.10 6.15
C ILE A 585 25.93 26.12 7.50
N ILE A 586 25.29 25.56 8.53
CA ILE A 586 25.92 25.29 9.83
C ILE A 586 25.97 23.77 10.00
N ASN A 587 27.16 23.19 10.01
CA ASN A 587 27.30 21.75 10.22
C ASN A 587 27.31 21.43 11.71
N THR A 588 26.60 20.39 12.12
CA THR A 588 26.54 20.01 13.54
C THR A 588 27.89 19.60 14.12
N ARG A 589 28.81 19.08 13.29
CA ARG A 589 30.20 18.76 13.71
C ARG A 589 30.98 19.97 14.23
N ASP A 590 30.61 21.18 13.84
CA ASP A 590 31.34 22.39 14.23
C ASP A 590 30.92 22.90 15.62
N VAL A 591 29.78 22.42 16.15
CA VAL A 591 29.17 22.88 17.41
C VAL A 591 29.10 21.75 18.43
N LYS A 592 28.62 20.58 18.00
CA LYS A 592 28.24 19.47 18.87
C LYS A 592 29.38 18.89 19.72
N PRO A 593 30.64 18.77 19.24
CA PRO A 593 31.74 18.25 20.06
C PRO A 593 31.94 19.01 21.38
N GLY A 594 31.59 20.30 21.43
CA GLY A 594 31.69 21.13 22.64
C GLY A 594 30.53 20.97 23.63
N ILE A 595 29.44 20.28 23.27
CA ILE A 595 28.21 20.20 24.06
C ILE A 595 27.61 18.79 24.16
N VAL A 596 28.31 17.76 23.67
CA VAL A 596 27.79 16.39 23.56
C VAL A 596 27.36 15.77 24.90
N SER A 597 27.97 16.19 26.01
CA SER A 597 27.72 15.70 27.37
C SER A 597 26.96 16.69 28.27
N GLU A 598 26.56 17.84 27.73
CA GLU A 598 25.98 18.95 28.49
C GLU A 598 24.47 18.79 28.78
N SER A 599 23.92 19.57 29.71
CA SER A 599 22.47 19.51 29.97
C SER A 599 21.63 19.98 28.77
N GLY A 600 20.34 19.63 28.76
CA GLY A 600 19.40 20.04 27.72
C GLY A 600 19.35 21.54 27.56
N LYS A 601 19.36 22.29 28.68
CA LYS A 601 19.48 23.75 28.66
C LYS A 601 20.76 24.23 28.00
N THR A 602 21.93 23.73 28.40
CA THR A 602 23.20 24.17 27.82
C THR A 602 23.25 23.91 26.32
N THR A 603 22.80 22.74 25.87
CA THR A 603 22.66 22.41 24.44
C THR A 603 21.72 23.40 23.74
N PHE A 604 20.52 23.62 24.30
CA PHE A 604 19.52 24.54 23.72
C PHE A 604 20.05 25.97 23.60
N TYR A 605 20.60 26.54 24.68
CA TYR A 605 21.07 27.92 24.71
C TYR A 605 22.32 28.14 23.83
N THR A 606 23.17 27.13 23.68
CA THR A 606 24.32 27.20 22.75
C THR A 606 23.84 27.38 21.31
N TRP A 607 22.89 26.54 20.88
CA TRP A 607 22.30 26.65 19.54
C TRP A 607 21.45 27.91 19.38
N GLN A 608 20.70 28.29 20.42
CA GLN A 608 19.85 29.48 20.39
C GLN A 608 20.71 30.72 20.14
N LYS A 609 21.81 30.86 20.90
CA LYS A 609 22.77 31.96 20.76
C LYS A 609 23.32 32.03 19.35
N LEU A 610 23.80 30.89 18.82
CA LEU A 610 24.36 30.80 17.47
C LEU A 610 23.35 31.26 16.40
N LEU A 611 22.11 30.77 16.46
CA LEU A 611 21.07 31.10 15.49
C LEU A 611 20.55 32.54 15.63
N LEU A 612 20.49 33.05 16.86
CA LEU A 612 20.05 34.41 17.17
C LEU A 612 21.06 35.45 16.65
N GLU A 613 22.35 35.23 16.92
CA GLU A 613 23.47 36.12 16.55
C GLU A 613 23.83 36.06 15.05
N ALA A 614 23.50 34.97 14.36
CA ALA A 614 23.78 34.84 12.93
C ALA A 614 23.04 35.91 12.10
N SER A 615 23.77 36.79 11.42
CA SER A 615 23.18 37.89 10.63
C SER A 615 22.40 37.41 9.40
N GLU A 616 22.67 36.20 8.92
CA GLU A 616 22.12 35.66 7.70
C GLU A 616 20.64 35.33 7.86
N ARG A 617 19.88 35.71 6.83
CA ARG A 617 18.44 35.48 6.77
C ARG A 617 18.09 34.00 6.65
N CYS A 618 18.84 33.28 5.82
CA CYS A 618 18.60 31.88 5.47
C CYS A 618 19.66 31.00 6.12
N ILE A 619 19.26 30.18 7.08
CA ILE A 619 20.14 29.21 7.72
C ILE A 619 19.64 27.80 7.45
N GLU A 620 20.56 26.91 7.08
CA GLU A 620 20.32 25.48 7.07
C GLU A 620 21.32 24.78 7.98
N VAL A 621 20.80 24.07 8.99
CA VAL A 621 21.60 23.22 9.87
C VAL A 621 21.68 21.84 9.23
N GLN A 622 22.90 21.42 8.88
CA GLN A 622 23.14 20.17 8.16
C GLN A 622 23.85 19.13 9.04
N PRO A 623 23.56 17.83 8.80
CA PRO A 623 24.19 16.77 9.55
C PRO A 623 25.66 16.62 9.15
N ALA A 624 26.51 16.30 10.13
CA ALA A 624 27.83 15.75 9.84
C ALA A 624 27.73 14.44 9.05
N LEU A 625 28.81 14.05 8.37
CA LEU A 625 28.86 12.74 7.73
C LEU A 625 28.66 11.65 8.80
N PRO A 626 27.96 10.53 8.50
CA PRO A 626 27.75 9.46 9.48
C PRO A 626 29.03 8.83 10.04
N SER A 627 30.16 8.98 9.32
CA SER A 627 31.49 8.59 9.78
C SER A 627 32.09 9.54 10.83
N GLU A 628 31.60 10.78 10.91
CA GLU A 628 32.05 11.83 11.82
C GLU A 628 31.14 11.92 13.04
N ASP A 629 29.81 11.88 12.85
CA ASP A 629 28.82 11.80 13.92
C ASP A 629 27.65 10.92 13.49
N ALA A 630 27.51 9.78 14.15
CA ALA A 630 26.41 8.84 13.91
C ALA A 630 25.04 9.36 14.39
N TYR A 631 25.02 10.44 15.18
CA TYR A 631 23.84 11.00 15.85
C TYR A 631 23.71 12.50 15.62
N SER A 632 23.84 12.96 14.37
CA SER A 632 24.00 14.37 14.00
C SER A 632 22.83 15.32 14.33
N GLN A 633 21.77 14.85 14.98
CA GLN A 633 20.70 15.67 15.57
C GLN A 633 21.24 16.72 16.55
N ILE A 634 20.55 17.86 16.66
CA ILE A 634 20.83 18.85 17.71
C ILE A 634 20.48 18.29 19.08
N PHE A 635 19.26 17.74 19.19
CA PHE A 635 18.76 17.08 20.38
C PHE A 635 18.77 15.58 20.10
N ASP A 636 19.94 14.98 20.28
CA ASP A 636 20.15 13.59 19.91
C ASP A 636 19.52 12.58 20.87
N LEU A 637 19.53 11.32 20.46
CA LEU A 637 18.94 10.23 21.21
C LEU A 637 19.53 10.11 22.64
N TRP A 638 20.81 10.43 22.85
CA TRP A 638 21.43 10.35 24.18
C TRP A 638 20.91 11.42 25.13
N LEU A 639 20.64 12.61 24.60
CA LEU A 639 19.99 13.65 25.37
C LEU A 639 18.57 13.24 25.79
N TRP A 640 17.79 12.66 24.87
CA TRP A 640 16.42 12.22 25.16
C TRP A 640 16.31 10.98 26.05
N GLY A 641 17.29 10.08 26.01
CA GLY A 641 17.30 8.85 26.81
C GLY A 641 17.95 8.97 28.17
N THR A 642 18.21 10.18 28.65
CA THR A 642 18.78 10.45 29.96
C THR A 642 18.01 11.55 30.67
N ASP A 643 18.35 11.82 31.92
CA ASP A 643 17.80 12.92 32.71
C ASP A 643 18.26 14.31 32.24
N ARG A 644 19.23 14.38 31.32
CA ARG A 644 19.82 15.62 30.81
C ARG A 644 18.78 16.57 30.21
N ILE A 645 17.71 16.05 29.59
CA ILE A 645 16.65 16.90 29.00
C ILE A 645 15.64 17.44 30.02
N LEU A 646 15.60 16.89 31.24
CA LEU A 646 14.57 17.23 32.23
C LEU A 646 14.67 18.68 32.72
N ASP A 647 15.87 19.28 32.67
CA ASP A 647 16.06 20.67 33.05
C ASP A 647 15.36 21.66 32.10
N MET A 648 15.01 21.22 30.88
CA MET A 648 14.20 21.96 29.91
C MET A 648 12.69 21.82 30.14
N TRP A 649 12.22 20.91 31.01
CA TRP A 649 10.81 20.56 31.12
C TRP A 649 9.90 21.78 31.33
N GLU A 650 10.14 22.59 32.37
CA GLU A 650 9.29 23.73 32.71
C GLU A 650 9.23 24.74 31.55
N GLU A 651 10.39 25.07 30.97
CA GLU A 651 10.48 26.05 29.89
C GLU A 651 9.84 25.55 28.60
N PHE A 652 10.04 24.28 28.26
CA PHE A 652 9.45 23.67 27.08
C PHE A 652 7.95 23.45 27.24
N ARG A 653 7.49 22.95 28.41
CA ARG A 653 6.07 22.76 28.73
C ARG A 653 5.31 24.07 28.54
N ASP A 654 5.84 25.18 29.07
CA ASP A 654 5.19 26.49 29.06
C ASP A 654 5.40 27.25 27.74
N SER A 655 6.18 26.71 26.80
CA SER A 655 6.41 27.32 25.51
C SER A 655 5.14 27.35 24.64
N PRO A 656 4.97 28.35 23.74
CA PRO A 656 3.87 28.36 22.78
C PRO A 656 3.82 27.12 21.89
N VAL A 657 4.99 26.55 21.55
CA VAL A 657 5.08 25.31 20.76
C VAL A 657 4.39 24.14 21.46
N SER A 658 4.58 24.03 22.77
CA SER A 658 3.98 22.98 23.59
C SER A 658 2.51 23.24 23.89
N GLN A 659 2.19 24.46 24.33
CA GLN A 659 0.84 24.87 24.76
C GLN A 659 -0.18 24.90 23.61
N LEU A 660 0.25 25.30 22.40
CA LEU A 660 -0.61 25.42 21.21
C LEU A 660 -0.49 24.22 20.28
N LEU A 661 0.19 23.15 20.70
CA LEU A 661 0.23 21.91 19.92
C LEU A 661 -1.18 21.37 19.78
N GLU A 662 -1.59 21.03 18.57
CA GLU A 662 -2.88 20.43 18.29
C GLU A 662 -2.70 19.17 17.44
N THR A 663 -3.76 18.37 17.39
CA THR A 663 -3.86 17.25 16.45
C THR A 663 -4.46 17.73 15.14
N SER A 664 -4.01 17.16 14.04
CA SER A 664 -4.48 17.57 12.72
C SER A 664 -5.99 17.34 12.54
N PRO A 665 -6.64 18.04 11.60
CA PRO A 665 -8.02 17.74 11.22
C PRO A 665 -8.25 16.28 10.80
N ILE A 666 -7.24 15.62 10.21
CA ILE A 666 -7.31 14.20 9.82
C ILE A 666 -7.40 13.31 11.06
N VAL A 667 -6.52 13.54 12.04
CA VAL A 667 -6.51 12.82 13.32
C VAL A 667 -7.80 13.10 14.10
N ASN A 668 -8.24 14.36 14.18
CA ASN A 668 -9.47 14.75 14.86
C ASN A 668 -10.70 14.07 14.25
N ALA A 669 -10.79 14.01 12.91
CA ALA A 669 -11.89 13.33 12.23
C ALA A 669 -11.86 11.81 12.49
N ALA A 670 -10.69 11.18 12.55
CA ALA A 670 -10.55 9.77 12.90
C ALA A 670 -10.97 9.50 14.35
N VAL A 671 -10.56 10.35 15.30
CA VAL A 671 -10.97 10.24 16.71
C VAL A 671 -12.48 10.40 16.86
N ALA A 672 -13.06 11.47 16.29
CA ALA A 672 -14.49 11.75 16.36
C ALA A 672 -15.33 10.61 15.77
N ARG A 673 -14.91 10.04 14.64
CA ARG A 673 -15.58 8.90 14.00
C ARG A 673 -15.62 7.67 14.90
N ASN A 674 -14.60 7.46 15.73
CA ASN A 674 -14.48 6.29 16.59
C ASN A 674 -14.98 6.53 18.02
N GLU A 675 -15.44 7.75 18.32
CA GLU A 675 -15.86 8.14 19.68
C GLU A 675 -16.99 7.24 20.21
N TYR A 676 -17.90 6.80 19.33
CA TYR A 676 -19.01 5.91 19.68
C TYR A 676 -18.57 4.57 20.27
N LEU A 677 -17.35 4.09 19.98
CA LEU A 677 -16.81 2.85 20.54
C LEU A 677 -16.59 2.94 22.05
N PHE A 678 -16.42 4.16 22.57
CA PHE A 678 -16.10 4.45 23.96
C PHE A 678 -17.31 4.89 24.78
N VAL A 679 -18.50 4.96 24.18
CA VAL A 679 -19.73 5.40 24.86
C VAL A 679 -20.57 4.18 25.24
N PRO A 680 -20.93 3.98 26.53
CA PRO A 680 -21.83 2.93 26.96
C PRO A 680 -23.21 3.04 26.29
N ARG A 681 -23.81 1.90 25.88
CA ARG A 681 -25.13 1.85 25.23
C ARG A 681 -26.28 2.38 26.09
N SER A 682 -26.09 2.49 27.40
CA SER A 682 -27.07 3.00 28.36
C SER A 682 -26.37 3.83 29.45
N GLY A 683 -26.75 5.09 29.62
CA GLY A 683 -26.20 5.98 30.66
C GLY A 683 -26.24 7.46 30.27
N PRO A 684 -25.88 8.38 31.18
CA PRO A 684 -25.74 9.80 30.86
C PRO A 684 -24.65 10.01 29.80
N LYS A 685 -24.90 10.92 28.84
CA LYS A 685 -23.91 11.36 27.84
C LYS A 685 -22.80 12.17 28.53
N LEU A 686 -21.84 11.46 29.11
CA LEU A 686 -20.59 12.02 29.62
C LEU A 686 -19.52 11.95 28.53
N ASN A 687 -18.50 12.78 28.65
CA ASN A 687 -17.32 12.67 27.80
C ASN A 687 -16.73 11.25 27.96
N PRO A 688 -16.61 10.45 26.88
CA PRO A 688 -16.19 9.05 26.97
C PRO A 688 -14.78 8.87 27.52
N TYR A 689 -13.92 9.88 27.35
CA TYR A 689 -12.54 9.82 27.80
C TYR A 689 -12.40 9.96 29.33
N ASP A 690 -13.33 10.62 30.01
CA ASP A 690 -13.28 10.85 31.47
C ASP A 690 -13.47 9.58 32.31
N ARG A 691 -13.95 8.49 31.68
CA ARG A 691 -14.12 7.18 32.31
C ARG A 691 -13.20 6.12 31.71
N MET A 692 -12.27 6.56 30.87
CA MET A 692 -11.37 5.70 30.13
C MET A 692 -10.04 5.51 30.85
N LEU A 693 -9.61 4.26 30.96
CA LEU A 693 -8.21 3.92 31.15
C LEU A 693 -7.64 3.49 29.80
N ALA A 694 -6.60 4.16 29.32
CA ALA A 694 -5.85 3.77 28.14
C ALA A 694 -4.57 3.04 28.56
N ILE A 695 -4.20 1.97 27.87
CA ILE A 695 -2.99 1.21 28.14
C ILE A 695 -2.26 0.87 26.85
N HIS A 696 -0.95 1.12 26.82
CA HIS A 696 -0.09 0.71 25.72
C HIS A 696 0.44 -0.69 25.97
N ILE A 697 0.24 -1.61 25.03
CA ILE A 697 0.71 -3.01 25.09
C ILE A 697 1.29 -3.39 23.73
N ARG A 698 2.56 -3.79 23.69
CA ARG A 698 3.22 -4.28 22.47
C ARG A 698 3.64 -5.73 22.63
N ARG A 699 3.46 -6.54 21.59
CA ARG A 699 3.78 -7.98 21.55
C ARG A 699 4.48 -8.33 20.23
N GLY A 700 5.23 -9.44 20.20
CA GLY A 700 6.00 -9.91 19.03
C GLY A 700 7.51 -9.95 19.27
N ASP A 701 8.29 -9.30 18.39
CA ASP A 701 9.76 -9.14 18.38
C ASP A 701 10.33 -8.28 19.54
N PHE A 702 9.54 -8.12 20.59
CA PHE A 702 9.75 -7.15 21.65
C PHE A 702 10.52 -7.70 22.85
N LYS A 703 10.60 -9.03 22.95
CA LYS A 703 11.39 -9.69 23.99
C LYS A 703 12.86 -9.31 23.85
N GLU A 704 13.36 -9.27 22.64
CA GLU A 704 14.72 -8.86 22.29
C GLU A 704 14.95 -7.38 22.62
N ALA A 705 13.95 -6.51 22.40
CA ALA A 705 14.01 -5.10 22.79
C ALA A 705 14.25 -4.93 24.30
N CYS A 706 13.49 -5.69 25.11
CA CYS A 706 13.62 -5.65 26.55
C CYS A 706 14.97 -6.14 27.05
N LEU A 707 15.50 -7.18 26.41
CA LEU A 707 16.85 -7.65 26.67
C LEU A 707 17.91 -6.62 26.27
N ASP A 708 17.72 -5.90 25.17
CA ASP A 708 18.61 -4.80 24.76
C ASP A 708 18.57 -3.67 25.81
N LEU A 709 17.39 -3.26 26.31
CA LEU A 709 17.28 -2.27 27.39
C LEU A 709 18.04 -2.68 28.65
N ALA A 710 17.90 -3.95 29.05
CA ALA A 710 18.63 -4.50 30.19
C ALA A 710 20.14 -4.50 29.93
N THR A 711 20.57 -4.93 28.74
CA THR A 711 21.98 -4.99 28.33
C THR A 711 22.66 -3.63 28.39
N TRP A 712 21.93 -2.56 28.05
CA TRP A 712 22.46 -1.20 28.01
C TRP A 712 22.18 -0.39 29.28
N ASN A 713 21.58 -1.00 30.31
CA ASN A 713 21.19 -0.33 31.56
C ASN A 713 20.39 0.97 31.30
N ALA A 714 19.41 0.87 30.40
CA ALA A 714 18.63 1.98 29.87
C ALA A 714 17.60 2.55 30.85
N THR A 715 17.39 3.87 30.84
CA THR A 715 16.34 4.52 31.64
C THR A 715 15.07 4.79 30.83
N PHE A 716 14.00 5.20 31.51
CA PHE A 716 12.84 5.80 30.84
C PHE A 716 13.27 6.93 29.87
N TYR A 717 12.49 7.12 28.81
CA TYR A 717 12.74 8.13 27.79
C TYR A 717 12.13 9.48 28.17
N SER A 718 12.96 10.52 28.18
CA SER A 718 12.59 11.93 28.31
C SER A 718 11.62 12.20 29.48
N TRP A 719 10.44 12.77 29.22
CA TRP A 719 9.48 13.24 30.22
C TRP A 719 8.92 12.14 31.13
N ASN A 720 9.10 10.87 30.76
CA ASN A 720 8.75 9.75 31.64
C ASN A 720 9.65 9.69 32.89
N LEU A 721 10.82 10.35 32.89
CA LEU A 721 11.73 10.44 34.04
C LEU A 721 11.38 11.57 35.02
N LEU A 722 10.29 12.32 34.78
CA LEU A 722 9.93 13.43 35.66
C LEU A 722 9.69 12.92 37.09
N PRO A 723 10.39 13.46 38.11
CA PRO A 723 10.47 12.85 39.44
C PRO A 723 9.14 12.88 40.21
N PHE A 724 8.19 13.73 39.79
CA PHE A 724 6.86 13.83 40.39
C PHE A 724 5.86 12.79 39.85
N LEU A 725 6.24 12.00 38.84
CA LEU A 725 5.42 10.91 38.34
C LEU A 725 5.44 9.72 39.34
N PRO A 726 4.32 9.00 39.51
CA PRO A 726 4.16 8.03 40.59
C PRO A 726 4.98 6.74 40.41
N ASP A 727 5.17 6.28 39.17
CA ASP A 727 5.89 5.04 38.88
C ASP A 727 7.32 5.36 38.36
N ASN A 728 8.20 5.76 39.28
CA ASN A 728 9.59 6.07 38.96
C ASN A 728 10.41 4.82 38.61
N PHE A 729 11.32 4.94 37.65
CA PHE A 729 12.24 3.88 37.26
C PHE A 729 13.64 4.13 37.82
N ILE A 730 14.00 3.42 38.88
CA ILE A 730 15.34 3.45 39.46
C ILE A 730 16.12 2.28 38.87
N ARG A 731 17.24 2.58 38.20
CA ARG A 731 18.13 1.54 37.64
C ARG A 731 18.67 0.64 38.74
N PRO A 732 18.70 -0.68 38.53
CA PRO A 732 19.37 -1.57 39.45
C PRO A 732 20.90 -1.34 39.43
N PRO A 733 21.58 -1.46 40.58
CA PRO A 733 22.98 -1.06 40.75
C PRO A 733 24.00 -2.06 40.17
N GLY A 734 23.57 -3.27 39.75
CA GLY A 734 24.45 -4.37 39.35
C GLY A 734 24.96 -4.31 37.91
N GLY A 735 24.30 -3.52 37.04
CA GLY A 735 24.58 -3.46 35.61
C GLY A 735 25.54 -2.37 35.14
N SER A 736 26.37 -2.70 34.15
CA SER A 736 27.17 -1.74 33.37
C SER A 736 26.82 -1.83 31.89
N TRP A 737 27.23 -0.84 31.09
CA TRP A 737 26.94 -0.84 29.66
C TRP A 737 27.51 -2.09 28.97
N GLY A 738 26.63 -2.89 28.35
CA GLY A 738 26.99 -4.10 27.61
C GLY A 738 27.07 -5.39 28.46
N LYS A 739 26.89 -5.31 29.79
CA LYS A 739 26.80 -6.49 30.67
C LYS A 739 25.94 -6.21 31.90
N ASN A 740 24.90 -7.01 32.06
CA ASN A 740 23.99 -6.94 33.21
C ASN A 740 23.87 -8.29 33.93
N THR A 741 23.43 -8.30 35.19
CA THR A 741 23.19 -9.53 35.96
C THR A 741 21.85 -10.17 35.56
N ASP A 742 21.68 -11.46 35.83
CA ASP A 742 20.41 -12.15 35.53
C ASP A 742 19.24 -11.56 36.35
N GLU A 743 19.52 -11.12 37.59
CA GLU A 743 18.56 -10.43 38.45
C GLU A 743 18.11 -9.09 37.86
N ASP A 744 19.05 -8.30 37.34
CA ASP A 744 18.75 -7.02 36.73
C ASP A 744 17.99 -7.24 35.41
N VAL A 745 18.38 -8.23 34.59
CA VAL A 745 17.62 -8.60 33.37
C VAL A 745 16.18 -8.98 33.73
N ALA A 746 15.95 -9.76 34.78
CA ALA A 746 14.61 -10.11 35.24
C ALA A 746 13.80 -8.86 35.67
N PHE A 747 14.43 -7.92 36.37
CA PHE A 747 13.82 -6.64 36.77
C PHE A 747 13.37 -5.80 35.57
N TYR A 748 14.18 -5.73 34.51
CA TYR A 748 13.81 -5.08 33.26
C TYR A 748 12.66 -5.83 32.57
N MET A 749 12.74 -7.16 32.46
CA MET A 749 11.72 -7.98 31.79
C MET A 749 10.34 -7.88 32.43
N GLU A 750 10.25 -7.84 33.77
CA GLU A 750 8.98 -7.69 34.50
C GLU A 750 8.22 -6.40 34.13
N ARG A 751 8.96 -5.32 33.90
CA ARG A 751 8.38 -3.99 33.56
C ARG A 751 8.20 -3.80 32.06
N CYS A 752 9.14 -4.31 31.29
CA CYS A 752 9.24 -4.06 29.86
C CYS A 752 8.34 -5.01 29.03
N LEU A 753 8.25 -6.25 29.48
CA LEU A 753 7.42 -7.30 28.89
C LEU A 753 6.66 -8.04 30.00
N PRO A 754 5.74 -7.33 30.71
CA PRO A 754 4.96 -7.94 31.78
C PRO A 754 4.18 -9.14 31.25
N ASP A 755 4.05 -10.14 32.11
CA ASP A 755 3.22 -11.30 31.84
C ASP A 755 1.72 -10.95 31.97
N PHE A 756 0.88 -11.95 31.73
CA PHE A 756 -0.57 -11.79 31.73
C PHE A 756 -1.09 -11.22 33.06
N ASP A 757 -0.65 -11.80 34.17
CA ASP A 757 -1.11 -11.43 35.51
C ASP A 757 -0.56 -10.05 35.92
N GLY A 758 0.69 -9.74 35.55
CA GLY A 758 1.30 -8.43 35.76
C GLY A 758 0.51 -7.32 35.07
N ILE A 759 0.03 -7.55 33.84
CA ILE A 759 -0.80 -6.58 33.11
C ILE A 759 -2.15 -6.36 33.80
N VAL A 760 -2.86 -7.44 34.14
CA VAL A 760 -4.16 -7.35 34.83
C VAL A 760 -4.01 -6.64 36.17
N LYS A 761 -2.98 -7.00 36.94
CA LYS A 761 -2.67 -6.36 38.22
C LYS A 761 -2.36 -4.88 38.05
N LYS A 762 -1.53 -4.48 37.07
CA LYS A 762 -1.18 -3.07 36.85
C LYS A 762 -2.41 -2.24 36.48
N ILE A 763 -3.31 -2.78 35.66
CA ILE A 763 -4.58 -2.15 35.31
C ILE A 763 -5.44 -1.94 36.57
N ALA A 764 -5.58 -2.97 37.40
CA ALA A 764 -6.36 -2.89 38.64
C ALA A 764 -5.76 -1.88 39.63
N ASP A 765 -4.46 -1.92 39.89
CA ASP A 765 -3.76 -1.01 40.80
C ASP A 765 -3.87 0.45 40.34
N SER A 766 -3.70 0.69 39.04
CA SER A 766 -3.80 2.02 38.44
C SER A 766 -5.22 2.58 38.54
N ARG A 767 -6.23 1.74 38.26
CA ARG A 767 -7.66 2.07 38.42
C ARG A 767 -7.96 2.45 39.87
N ASN A 768 -7.57 1.61 40.81
CA ASN A 768 -7.83 1.79 42.23
C ASN A 768 -7.13 3.04 42.79
N ALA A 769 -5.86 3.24 42.47
CA ALA A 769 -5.10 4.40 42.91
C ALA A 769 -5.72 5.72 42.41
N TYR A 770 -6.12 5.78 41.14
CA TYR A 770 -6.74 6.97 40.57
C TYR A 770 -8.11 7.28 41.17
N VAL A 771 -8.94 6.24 41.36
CA VAL A 771 -10.28 6.38 41.97
C VAL A 771 -10.17 6.80 43.44
N ASN A 772 -9.20 6.26 44.18
CA ASN A 772 -8.98 6.59 45.59
C ASN A 772 -8.36 7.97 45.79
N ALA A 773 -7.62 8.51 44.81
CA ALA A 773 -7.05 9.85 44.84
C ALA A 773 -8.08 10.98 44.59
N ARG A 774 -9.38 10.67 44.49
CA ARG A 774 -10.45 11.65 44.27
C ARG A 774 -10.50 12.71 45.38
N ARG A 775 -10.80 13.95 45.01
CA ARG A 775 -11.05 15.03 45.97
C ARG A 775 -12.41 14.83 46.66
N SER A 776 -12.60 15.42 47.84
CA SER A 776 -13.88 15.35 48.55
C SER A 776 -15.01 15.92 47.66
N GLY A 777 -16.08 15.13 47.44
CA GLY A 777 -17.18 15.47 46.54
C GLY A 777 -17.01 15.04 45.07
N GLU A 778 -15.82 14.62 44.66
CA GLU A 778 -15.55 14.12 43.31
C GLU A 778 -15.92 12.63 43.17
N ARG A 779 -16.53 12.27 42.05
CA ARG A 779 -16.78 10.87 41.66
C ARG A 779 -15.87 10.50 40.49
N ARG A 780 -14.90 9.63 40.74
CA ARG A 780 -14.07 9.01 39.71
C ARG A 780 -14.56 7.58 39.49
N ASN A 781 -14.86 7.23 38.25
CA ASN A 781 -15.17 5.86 37.86
C ASN A 781 -14.51 5.59 36.52
N LEU A 782 -13.76 4.49 36.43
CA LEU A 782 -13.21 4.00 35.17
C LEU A 782 -13.88 2.68 34.86
N ASP A 783 -14.53 2.60 33.72
CA ASP A 783 -15.25 1.40 33.26
C ASP A 783 -15.08 1.12 31.77
N THR A 784 -14.35 1.99 31.07
CA THR A 784 -13.94 1.81 29.67
C THR A 784 -12.44 1.61 29.61
N LEU A 785 -12.00 0.55 28.96
CA LEU A 785 -10.59 0.26 28.73
C LEU A 785 -10.26 0.42 27.24
N TYR A 786 -9.21 1.18 26.94
CA TYR A 786 -8.64 1.27 25.60
C TYR A 786 -7.25 0.64 25.57
N ILE A 787 -7.07 -0.42 24.78
CA ILE A 787 -5.81 -1.16 24.65
C ILE A 787 -5.13 -0.77 23.34
N LEU A 788 -4.07 0.03 23.45
CA LEU A 788 -3.24 0.44 22.33
C LEU A 788 -2.26 -0.67 22.00
N THR A 789 -2.49 -1.43 20.93
CA THR A 789 -1.69 -2.62 20.65
C THR A 789 -1.53 -2.96 19.17
N ASN A 790 -0.39 -3.58 18.85
CA ASN A 790 -0.13 -4.21 17.55
C ASN A 790 -0.58 -5.67 17.48
N ASP A 791 -0.86 -6.31 18.62
CA ASP A 791 -1.26 -7.72 18.71
C ASP A 791 -2.69 -7.94 18.20
N ASP A 792 -2.92 -9.08 17.55
CA ASP A 792 -4.22 -9.56 17.10
C ASP A 792 -4.41 -11.06 17.36
N SER A 793 -3.63 -11.60 18.31
CA SER A 793 -3.55 -13.04 18.61
C SER A 793 -4.57 -13.46 19.67
N GLU A 794 -4.69 -14.78 19.85
CA GLU A 794 -5.49 -15.40 20.91
C GLU A 794 -5.14 -14.87 22.32
N TRP A 795 -3.89 -14.47 22.54
CA TRP A 795 -3.44 -13.88 23.80
C TRP A 795 -4.21 -12.60 24.14
N LEU A 796 -4.43 -11.73 23.15
CA LEU A 796 -5.21 -10.50 23.34
C LEU A 796 -6.69 -10.81 23.64
N HIS A 797 -7.25 -11.83 23.00
CA HIS A 797 -8.62 -12.28 23.29
C HIS A 797 -8.76 -12.75 24.74
N GLN A 798 -7.83 -13.58 25.22
CA GLN A 798 -7.80 -14.04 26.62
C GLN A 798 -7.65 -12.88 27.60
N LEU A 799 -6.81 -11.89 27.27
CA LEU A 799 -6.63 -10.69 28.10
C LEU A 799 -7.93 -9.89 28.19
N LYS A 800 -8.62 -9.67 27.06
CA LYS A 800 -9.94 -9.00 27.04
C LYS A 800 -10.96 -9.75 27.91
N ASP A 801 -10.96 -11.07 27.88
CA ASP A 801 -11.90 -11.88 28.67
C ASP A 801 -11.62 -11.82 30.18
N ALA A 802 -10.35 -11.91 30.59
CA ALA A 802 -9.97 -11.73 32.00
C ALA A 802 -10.37 -10.34 32.51
N LEU A 803 -10.11 -9.29 31.72
CA LEU A 803 -10.47 -7.93 32.09
C LEU A 803 -11.99 -7.71 32.14
N ARG A 804 -12.79 -8.38 31.31
CA ARG A 804 -14.25 -8.37 31.49
C ARG A 804 -14.67 -8.97 32.84
N GLY A 805 -13.97 -10.01 33.30
CA GLY A 805 -14.13 -10.59 34.63
C GLY A 805 -13.88 -9.61 35.78
N GLU A 806 -12.98 -8.64 35.57
CA GLU A 806 -12.64 -7.55 36.52
C GLU A 806 -13.62 -6.35 36.48
N GLY A 807 -14.77 -6.51 35.82
CA GLY A 807 -15.84 -5.51 35.82
C GLY A 807 -15.59 -4.31 34.89
N TRP A 808 -14.79 -4.48 33.84
CA TRP A 808 -14.70 -3.51 32.73
C TRP A 808 -15.94 -3.64 31.83
N SER A 809 -16.67 -2.53 31.64
CA SER A 809 -17.93 -2.51 30.87
C SER A 809 -17.68 -2.46 29.36
N LEU A 810 -16.65 -1.72 28.93
CA LEU A 810 -16.24 -1.62 27.54
C LEU A 810 -14.74 -1.87 27.43
N ILE A 811 -14.32 -2.66 26.44
CA ILE A 811 -12.92 -2.88 26.09
C ILE A 811 -12.76 -2.72 24.59
N VAL A 812 -12.04 -1.67 24.20
CA VAL A 812 -11.75 -1.29 22.82
C VAL A 812 -10.25 -1.39 22.60
N THR A 813 -9.82 -1.74 21.39
CA THR A 813 -8.41 -1.87 21.00
C THR A 813 -8.11 -0.99 19.79
N SER A 814 -6.82 -0.70 19.52
CA SER A 814 -6.43 0.03 18.29
C SER A 814 -6.94 -0.64 17.01
N LYS A 815 -7.18 -1.96 17.03
CA LYS A 815 -7.69 -2.74 15.90
C LYS A 815 -9.19 -2.60 15.70
N ASP A 816 -9.92 -2.15 16.73
CA ASP A 816 -11.36 -1.88 16.65
C ASP A 816 -11.65 -0.51 16.01
N LEU A 817 -10.63 0.36 15.84
CA LEU A 817 -10.77 1.66 15.20
C LEU A 817 -11.03 1.54 13.69
N ILE A 818 -11.97 2.34 13.20
CA ILE A 818 -12.26 2.52 11.77
C ILE A 818 -11.47 3.73 11.26
N LEU A 819 -10.47 3.46 10.40
CA LEU A 819 -9.61 4.48 9.78
C LEU A 819 -9.80 4.48 8.26
N HIS A 820 -9.94 5.66 7.67
CA HIS A 820 -9.94 5.86 6.21
C HIS A 820 -8.51 5.86 5.65
N ALA A 821 -8.35 5.92 4.32
CA ALA A 821 -7.04 5.84 3.66
C ALA A 821 -5.99 6.80 4.26
N GLU A 822 -6.33 8.08 4.45
CA GLU A 822 -5.44 9.08 5.07
C GLU A 822 -5.26 8.87 6.59
N GLY A 823 -6.21 8.19 7.25
CA GLY A 823 -6.15 7.87 8.68
C GLY A 823 -5.24 6.68 9.01
N VAL A 824 -4.97 5.80 8.05
CA VAL A 824 -4.08 4.64 8.23
C VAL A 824 -2.65 5.10 8.52
N ASP A 825 -2.17 6.06 7.74
CA ASP A 825 -0.82 6.63 7.87
C ASP A 825 -0.67 7.51 9.12
N THR A 826 -1.78 7.90 9.74
CA THR A 826 -1.80 8.73 10.96
C THR A 826 -2.26 7.94 12.19
N ASN A 827 -2.37 6.61 12.12
CA ASN A 827 -2.95 5.78 13.18
C ASN A 827 -2.27 5.98 14.54
N MET A 828 -0.95 6.14 14.56
CA MET A 828 -0.18 6.40 15.78
C MET A 828 -0.58 7.72 16.44
N ALA A 829 -0.87 8.76 15.66
CA ALA A 829 -1.32 10.05 16.18
C ALA A 829 -2.77 9.98 16.70
N VAL A 830 -3.62 9.13 16.10
CA VAL A 830 -4.97 8.83 16.60
C VAL A 830 -4.90 8.12 17.96
N ASP A 831 -4.09 7.08 18.06
CA ASP A 831 -3.80 6.37 19.31
C ASP A 831 -3.31 7.31 20.41
N MET A 832 -2.33 8.16 20.09
CA MET A 832 -1.80 9.17 21.02
C MET A 832 -2.88 10.13 21.52
N ASP A 833 -3.75 10.63 20.64
CA ASP A 833 -4.76 11.60 21.02
C ASP A 833 -5.86 10.99 21.90
N ILE A 834 -6.28 9.75 21.61
CA ILE A 834 -7.22 9.02 22.47
C ILE A 834 -6.59 8.79 23.86
N ALA A 835 -5.35 8.32 23.93
CA ALA A 835 -4.64 8.08 25.19
C ALA A 835 -4.35 9.38 25.97
N ARG A 836 -4.10 10.49 25.29
CA ARG A 836 -3.96 11.82 25.90
C ARG A 836 -5.27 12.24 26.58
N ARG A 837 -6.40 12.07 25.89
CA ARG A 837 -7.72 12.48 26.40
C ARG A 837 -8.19 11.63 27.58
N ALA A 838 -7.82 10.34 27.61
CA ALA A 838 -8.24 9.37 28.64
C ALA A 838 -8.05 9.89 30.08
N ALA A 839 -8.89 9.43 31.01
CA ALA A 839 -8.76 9.78 32.42
C ALA A 839 -7.46 9.25 33.01
N VAL A 840 -7.09 8.00 32.70
CA VAL A 840 -5.82 7.37 33.10
C VAL A 840 -5.10 6.82 31.88
N PHE A 841 -3.78 6.94 31.85
CA PHE A 841 -2.93 6.31 30.85
C PHE A 841 -1.85 5.46 31.53
N ILE A 842 -1.73 4.21 31.10
CA ILE A 842 -0.64 3.31 31.47
C ILE A 842 0.28 3.17 30.26
N GLY A 843 1.45 3.77 30.34
CA GLY A 843 2.50 3.66 29.34
C GLY A 843 3.25 2.34 29.43
N ASN A 844 3.64 1.79 28.29
CA ASN A 844 4.66 0.75 28.23
C ASN A 844 6.05 1.36 28.06
N GLY A 845 7.03 0.57 28.42
CA GLY A 845 8.41 0.93 28.55
C GLY A 845 9.30 0.78 27.34
N VAL A 846 8.80 0.66 26.12
CA VAL A 846 9.70 0.36 24.99
C VAL A 846 9.25 1.02 23.69
N GLY A 847 10.23 1.55 22.97
CA GLY A 847 10.04 2.23 21.68
C GLY A 847 9.78 1.28 20.50
N ASP A 848 9.42 1.87 19.38
CA ASP A 848 9.17 1.21 18.10
C ASP A 848 10.49 0.67 17.50
N LEU A 849 10.61 -0.66 17.36
CA LEU A 849 11.73 -1.33 16.71
C LEU A 849 11.39 -1.67 15.26
N GLY A 850 12.30 -1.36 14.33
CA GLY A 850 12.21 -1.85 12.96
C GLY A 850 12.95 -3.19 12.79
N PRO A 851 12.62 -4.00 11.76
CA PRO A 851 13.23 -5.31 11.56
C PRO A 851 14.74 -5.25 11.28
N ARG A 852 15.49 -6.19 11.87
CA ARG A 852 16.96 -6.32 11.79
C ARG A 852 17.43 -6.80 10.41
N THR A 853 17.73 -5.88 9.50
CA THR A 853 18.59 -6.14 8.34
C THR A 853 19.72 -5.10 8.26
N ALA A 854 20.96 -5.60 8.32
CA ALA A 854 22.30 -5.03 8.09
C ALA A 854 22.57 -3.50 8.25
N ARG A 855 23.25 -3.09 9.34
CA ARG A 855 24.35 -2.07 9.41
C ARG A 855 24.81 -1.81 10.87
N PRO A 856 26.06 -1.34 11.12
CA PRO A 856 26.63 -1.19 12.47
C PRO A 856 25.99 -0.07 13.33
N VAL A 857 25.35 0.91 12.70
CA VAL A 857 24.74 2.08 13.39
C VAL A 857 23.43 1.71 14.12
N ARG A 858 22.86 0.53 13.85
CA ARG A 858 21.56 0.07 14.40
C ARG A 858 21.60 -0.43 15.84
N GLN A 859 22.78 -0.75 16.39
CA GLN A 859 22.89 -1.49 17.64
C GLN A 859 22.56 -0.67 18.91
N LEU A 860 22.54 0.67 18.81
CA LEU A 860 22.39 1.56 19.98
C LEU A 860 21.09 2.37 19.99
N ILE A 861 20.35 2.46 18.87
CA ILE A 861 19.02 3.10 18.83
C ILE A 861 17.95 2.19 19.50
N ASN A 862 18.26 0.91 19.69
CA ASN A 862 17.43 -0.11 20.33
C ASN A 862 17.45 -0.05 21.87
N THR A 863 17.90 1.05 22.48
CA THR A 863 18.31 1.09 23.89
C THR A 863 17.48 2.02 24.75
N GLN A 864 16.31 2.47 24.30
CA GLN A 864 15.50 3.42 25.07
C GLN A 864 14.04 3.03 25.19
N TRP A 865 13.49 3.39 26.34
CA TRP A 865 12.10 3.14 26.67
C TRP A 865 11.17 4.00 25.78
N SER A 866 9.86 3.70 25.74
CA SER A 866 8.91 4.23 24.73
C SER A 866 8.87 5.76 24.59
N SER A 867 9.33 6.29 23.46
CA SER A 867 9.14 7.69 23.03
C SER A 867 7.65 8.02 22.78
N PHE A 868 6.87 7.05 22.32
CA PHE A 868 5.41 7.16 22.16
C PHE A 868 4.73 7.50 23.50
N THR A 869 5.10 6.78 24.56
CA THR A 869 4.63 7.03 25.92
C THR A 869 5.00 8.44 26.36
N SER A 870 6.26 8.85 26.14
CA SER A 870 6.74 10.18 26.53
C SER A 870 5.99 11.33 25.86
N ASN A 871 5.63 11.18 24.59
CA ASN A 871 4.82 12.17 23.85
C ASN A 871 3.41 12.30 24.45
N ILE A 872 2.80 11.19 24.86
CA ILE A 872 1.49 11.21 25.53
C ILE A 872 1.62 11.89 26.90
N VAL A 873 2.67 11.57 27.68
CA VAL A 873 2.93 12.19 28.98
C VAL A 873 3.11 13.70 28.87
N HIS A 874 3.92 14.17 27.92
CA HIS A 874 4.10 15.59 27.62
C HIS A 874 2.75 16.27 27.42
N ARG A 875 1.95 15.76 26.48
CA ARG A 875 0.63 16.32 26.14
C ARG A 875 -0.33 16.30 27.33
N ARG A 876 -0.41 15.19 28.07
CA ARG A 876 -1.28 15.05 29.24
C ARG A 876 -0.95 16.08 30.33
N LEU A 877 0.33 16.31 30.59
CA LEU A 877 0.76 17.28 31.58
C LEU A 877 0.50 18.72 31.12
N VAL A 878 0.65 19.01 29.83
CA VAL A 878 0.26 20.29 29.23
C VAL A 878 -1.26 20.52 29.34
N ASP A 879 -2.06 19.48 29.10
CA ASP A 879 -3.52 19.51 29.28
C ASP A 879 -3.97 19.59 30.75
N GLY A 880 -3.03 19.61 31.71
CA GLY A 880 -3.32 19.71 33.13
C GLY A 880 -3.82 18.41 33.78
N LYS A 881 -3.59 17.25 33.15
CA LYS A 881 -3.89 15.96 33.78
C LYS A 881 -3.00 15.74 35.02
N GLU A 882 -3.59 15.27 36.11
CA GLU A 882 -2.85 15.05 37.37
C GLU A 882 -1.78 13.96 37.20
N PRO A 883 -0.59 14.08 37.84
CA PRO A 883 0.47 13.07 37.76
C PRO A 883 0.02 11.65 38.11
N ILE A 884 -0.92 11.51 39.06
CA ILE A 884 -1.47 10.21 39.47
C ILE A 884 -2.21 9.47 38.35
N SER A 885 -2.63 10.20 37.30
CA SER A 885 -3.29 9.63 36.12
C SER A 885 -2.33 9.06 35.07
N ILE A 886 -1.01 9.25 35.26
CA ILE A 886 0.04 8.82 34.35
C ILE A 886 0.80 7.71 35.06
N ARG A 887 0.68 6.49 34.54
CA ARG A 887 1.24 5.28 35.15
C ARG A 887 2.18 4.59 34.17
N PHE A 888 3.11 3.83 34.70
CA PHE A 888 4.09 3.05 33.93
C PHE A 888 4.23 1.66 34.52
N TYR A 889 4.64 0.69 33.73
CA TYR A 889 5.01 -0.63 34.26
C TYR A 889 6.25 -0.59 35.16
#